data_AF-A0A2P1PVV4-F1
#
_entry.id   AF-A0A2P1PVV4-F1
#
_cell.length_a   1.000
_cell.length_b   1.000
_cell.length_c   1.000
_cell.angle_alpha   90.00
_cell.angle_beta   90.00
_cell.angle_gamma   90.00
#
_symmetry.space_group_name_H-M   'P 1'
#
loop_
_entity.id
_entity.type
_entity.pdbx_description
1 polymer ?
#
loop_
_entity_poly.entity_id
_entity_poly.type
_entity_poly.pdbx_seq_one_letter_code
_entity_poly.pdbx_strand_id
1 'polypeptide(L)'
;MRGAIREDDLKASSYANPNDRPDVDPWMEIDRPIFHFYNPVTNESGLPLVGGPSLKWALGEVDPFAASTSEDTMRGNHFSYVDAIKSYYTALTYKQGAPINALKAKADSDARLSLYASALNSLGHVIHLLQETASPQHSRSERHNYVCKGVYKFGNEDPATRTYENFSNFRVVSEYNRTLSQSSSTSVYTATNACEENDWLDLFNQGLPEGPPGGEAFRVSTYPIPSFSLPREYFTTRESGDPTDPDLIPLATLNQRRGLADYANRGFYTQGGLDQNLNSPPSIDSPDVVFSPSSTDPIAIPGLGSLRLKVGYWKVPDAVAPSYVDSGLDSSGRAPIVSKGYWSTLGVQRSRNLVSLANYTQMGNMLGPRAIAYSAGLINHFFRGKLEVEPIAQRVFAVMNQGVSHTVDSDGYPRRSDNNGIFGFEAVRLNVRNSTDPIVESGTVSIVDQIAGGGTLRAVARYHRNACYKPDLSGERVESYSPPPALIIAEPACVPGQSQRTEFQEISVSAPIPVSGPSDLPGGAGQPLPAFVEKMFDFSADPIPINATDLFIQVVYLGRLGEEREAVAVGTFDVREPTIVAAWNNTDYFYNNSIWLPQNSLYPLRAADNFRSCSGLPAKWMYSVVGGALDPALKFPVTGNNPGVARYAYLFAPPIGAGNLTIRSVPVMIPEPHADVRVSTTKGRQQQANKERIDSSVLAAPQYCRLAAPTANTYWCWDPIQKRRGLRFGDVAQPIYYSVLLGNNGPDVDSVPLPAFTSMDLQDVGENKFNIPGPLQDCPAQPISTTASEAEKKRFDLQQELIEIEEWAGWIGLPDEP
;
A
#
# COMPACT_ATOMS: atom_id res chain seq x y z
N MET A 1 15.73 11.26 -2.87
CA MET A 1 15.16 12.06 -1.77
C MET A 1 15.23 13.51 -2.20
N ARG A 2 14.12 14.24 -2.23
CA ARG A 2 14.18 15.71 -2.27
C ARG A 2 14.84 16.12 -0.93
N GLY A 3 15.83 17.02 -0.93
CA GLY A 3 16.73 17.26 0.21
C GLY A 3 16.02 17.48 1.55
N ALA A 4 16.77 17.50 2.65
CA ALA A 4 16.30 17.83 3.99
C ALA A 4 15.90 19.32 4.14
N ILE A 5 15.21 19.86 3.13
CA ILE A 5 14.61 21.18 3.10
C ILE A 5 13.35 21.14 3.94
N ARG A 6 13.23 22.08 4.85
CA ARG A 6 12.08 22.30 5.71
C ARG A 6 11.29 23.48 5.19
N GLU A 7 10.03 23.56 5.59
CA GLU A 7 9.15 24.65 5.16
C GLU A 7 9.51 26.02 5.78
N ASP A 8 10.28 26.00 6.88
CA ASP A 8 10.87 27.20 7.50
C ASP A 8 12.22 27.61 6.90
N ASP A 9 12.76 26.83 5.95
CA ASP A 9 14.10 27.09 5.44
C ASP A 9 14.15 28.29 4.49
N LEU A 10 15.29 28.97 4.58
CA LEU A 10 15.61 30.15 3.80
C LEU A 10 16.49 29.72 2.63
N LYS A 11 16.77 30.67 1.73
CA LYS A 11 17.86 30.47 0.78
C LYS A 11 19.15 30.15 1.53
N ALA A 12 19.94 29.21 1.01
CA ALA A 12 21.22 28.84 1.61
C ALA A 12 22.17 30.05 1.82
N SER A 13 22.07 31.08 0.97
CA SER A 13 22.81 32.35 1.10
C SER A 13 22.43 33.18 2.32
N SER A 14 21.25 32.96 2.89
CA SER A 14 20.72 33.69 4.04
C SER A 14 21.27 33.17 5.38
N TYR A 15 21.90 31.99 5.39
CA TYR A 15 22.53 31.44 6.60
C TYR A 15 23.97 31.91 6.76
N ALA A 16 24.26 32.51 7.91
CA ALA A 16 25.59 32.98 8.27
C ALA A 16 26.59 31.83 8.45
N ASN A 17 26.14 30.70 9.01
CA ASN A 17 26.93 29.50 9.20
C ASN A 17 26.67 28.49 8.06
N PRO A 18 27.68 28.11 7.26
CA PRO A 18 27.51 27.11 6.20
C PRO A 18 27.02 25.75 6.68
N ASN A 19 27.29 25.37 7.94
CA ASN A 19 26.86 24.08 8.49
C ASN A 19 25.37 24.03 8.85
N ASP A 20 24.69 25.19 8.92
CA ASP A 20 23.27 25.29 9.25
C ASP A 20 22.39 25.43 8.00
N ARG A 21 23.01 25.46 6.81
CA ARG A 21 22.31 25.62 5.54
C ARG A 21 21.45 24.40 5.25
N PRO A 22 20.25 24.59 4.68
CA PRO A 22 19.47 23.48 4.15
C PRO A 22 20.19 22.84 2.96
N ASP A 23 19.75 21.65 2.60
CA ASP A 23 20.10 21.05 1.32
C ASP A 23 19.63 21.98 0.18
N VAL A 24 20.37 21.97 -0.93
CA VAL A 24 20.04 22.80 -2.10
C VAL A 24 18.70 22.39 -2.69
N ASP A 25 17.80 23.35 -2.88
CA ASP A 25 16.55 23.14 -3.62
C ASP A 25 16.87 22.94 -5.12
N PRO A 26 16.59 21.75 -5.69
CA PRO A 26 16.95 21.46 -7.07
C PRO A 26 16.14 22.27 -8.09
N TRP A 27 15.07 22.95 -7.68
CA TRP A 27 14.22 23.73 -8.56
C TRP A 27 14.51 25.22 -8.46
N MET A 28 14.55 25.75 -7.24
CA MET A 28 14.89 27.14 -6.99
C MET A 28 15.14 27.38 -5.50
N GLU A 29 16.27 28.01 -5.18
CA GLU A 29 16.50 28.55 -3.85
C GLU A 29 15.55 29.74 -3.59
N ILE A 30 14.61 29.55 -2.66
CA ILE A 30 13.60 30.53 -2.28
C ILE A 30 13.54 30.69 -0.76
N ASP A 31 13.06 31.84 -0.29
CA ASP A 31 12.78 32.04 1.13
C ASP A 31 11.36 31.54 1.39
N ARG A 32 11.20 30.34 1.94
CA ARG A 32 9.88 29.68 2.10
C ARG A 32 8.94 30.37 3.10
N PRO A 33 9.40 30.98 4.21
CA PRO A 33 8.52 31.63 5.19
C PRO A 33 7.62 32.74 4.65
N ILE A 34 7.97 33.35 3.50
CA ILE A 34 7.14 34.40 2.89
C ILE A 34 5.80 33.88 2.33
N PHE A 35 5.63 32.55 2.28
CA PHE A 35 4.41 31.86 1.84
C PHE A 35 3.54 31.33 2.99
N HIS A 36 3.86 31.61 4.27
CA HIS A 36 3.13 31.04 5.41
C HIS A 36 1.79 31.74 5.71
N PHE A 37 1.57 32.93 5.15
CA PHE A 37 0.41 33.76 5.42
C PHE A 37 -0.80 33.38 4.55
N TYR A 38 -1.98 33.26 5.16
CA TYR A 38 -3.23 33.12 4.44
C TYR A 38 -4.40 33.74 5.23
N ASN A 39 -4.98 34.82 4.71
CA ASN A 39 -6.17 35.42 5.30
C ASN A 39 -7.45 34.84 4.67
N PRO A 40 -8.27 34.07 5.41
CA PRO A 40 -9.47 33.46 4.86
C PRO A 40 -10.58 34.47 4.55
N VAL A 41 -10.54 35.69 5.10
CA VAL A 41 -11.54 36.73 4.86
C VAL A 41 -11.26 37.50 3.57
N THR A 42 -9.99 37.78 3.26
CA THR A 42 -9.61 38.50 2.04
C THR A 42 -9.16 37.59 0.90
N ASN A 43 -8.84 36.32 1.19
CA ASN A 43 -8.19 35.38 0.27
C ASN A 43 -6.81 35.85 -0.21
N GLU A 44 -6.09 36.57 0.65
CA GLU A 44 -4.79 37.15 0.32
C GLU A 44 -3.67 36.59 1.21
N SER A 45 -2.43 36.84 0.78
CA SER A 45 -1.25 36.66 1.62
C SER A 45 -0.89 37.95 2.33
N GLY A 46 -0.14 37.82 3.42
CA GLY A 46 0.49 38.95 4.08
C GLY A 46 1.50 39.65 3.18
N LEU A 47 2.16 38.97 2.25
CA LEU A 47 3.29 39.51 1.47
C LEU A 47 3.08 39.38 -0.06
N PRO A 48 2.04 39.98 -0.65
CA PRO A 48 1.62 39.69 -2.03
C PRO A 48 2.61 40.16 -3.11
N LEU A 49 3.56 41.03 -2.79
CA LEU A 49 4.57 41.53 -3.74
C LEU A 49 5.79 40.60 -3.88
N VAL A 50 6.01 39.71 -2.90
CA VAL A 50 7.22 38.86 -2.83
C VAL A 50 6.91 37.40 -2.56
N GLY A 51 5.71 37.08 -2.08
CA GLY A 51 5.23 35.74 -1.81
C GLY A 51 3.80 35.53 -2.33
N GLY A 52 3.13 34.52 -1.79
CA GLY A 52 1.77 34.14 -2.19
C GLY A 52 1.00 33.50 -1.03
N PRO A 53 -0.31 33.24 -1.19
CA PRO A 53 -1.13 32.69 -0.11
C PRO A 53 -0.72 31.27 0.26
N SER A 54 -0.60 30.99 1.56
CA SER A 54 -0.22 29.68 2.11
C SER A 54 -1.09 28.54 1.60
N LEU A 55 -2.40 28.76 1.45
CA LEU A 55 -3.31 27.75 0.90
C LEU A 55 -2.90 27.27 -0.49
N LYS A 56 -2.63 28.20 -1.42
CA LYS A 56 -2.21 27.87 -2.78
C LYS A 56 -0.84 27.21 -2.77
N TRP A 57 0.08 27.72 -1.95
CA TRP A 57 1.42 27.19 -1.78
C TRP A 57 1.42 25.74 -1.26
N ALA A 58 0.58 25.45 -0.27
CA ALA A 58 0.42 24.14 0.34
C ALA A 58 -0.21 23.13 -0.63
N LEU A 59 -1.26 23.51 -1.35
CA LEU A 59 -1.98 22.58 -2.22
C LEU A 59 -1.28 22.34 -3.56
N GLY A 60 -0.56 23.34 -4.09
CA GLY A 60 0.13 23.22 -5.39
C GLY A 60 -0.81 23.30 -6.60
N GLU A 61 -1.97 23.92 -6.41
CA GLU A 61 -3.04 24.04 -7.42
C GLU A 61 -3.11 25.47 -7.98
N VAL A 62 -3.60 25.65 -9.21
CA VAL A 62 -3.75 26.96 -9.86
C VAL A 62 -4.74 27.84 -9.09
N ASP A 63 -5.90 27.25 -8.76
CA ASP A 63 -6.97 27.85 -7.96
C ASP A 63 -7.60 26.76 -7.07
N PRO A 64 -7.32 26.75 -5.76
CA PRO A 64 -7.91 25.82 -4.81
C PRO A 64 -9.43 25.88 -4.68
N PHE A 65 -10.07 26.99 -5.10
CA PHE A 65 -11.51 27.19 -4.96
C PHE A 65 -12.31 26.81 -6.20
N ALA A 66 -11.63 26.48 -7.31
CA ALA A 66 -12.28 26.03 -8.52
C ALA A 66 -13.01 24.68 -8.28
N ALA A 67 -14.17 24.51 -8.94
CA ALA A 67 -14.91 23.25 -8.92
C ALA A 67 -14.11 22.07 -9.52
N SER A 68 -13.15 22.38 -10.40
CA SER A 68 -12.14 21.44 -10.87
C SER A 68 -10.79 22.14 -10.79
N THR A 69 -10.02 21.82 -9.76
CA THR A 69 -8.66 22.34 -9.57
C THR A 69 -7.71 21.68 -10.57
N SER A 70 -6.61 22.34 -10.91
CA SER A 70 -5.51 21.75 -11.69
C SER A 70 -4.19 22.07 -11.01
N GLU A 71 -3.24 21.16 -11.11
CA GLU A 71 -1.87 21.41 -10.68
C GLU A 71 -1.31 22.70 -11.31
N ASP A 72 -0.68 23.54 -10.49
CA ASP A 72 0.10 24.67 -10.98
C ASP A 72 1.50 24.19 -11.39
N THR A 73 1.69 23.90 -12.68
CA THR A 73 2.98 23.41 -13.21
C THR A 73 4.10 24.46 -13.22
N MET A 74 3.78 25.73 -12.98
CA MET A 74 4.75 26.83 -12.91
C MET A 74 5.07 27.23 -11.46
N ARG A 75 4.53 26.52 -10.47
CA ARG A 75 4.78 26.79 -9.05
C ARG A 75 6.25 26.56 -8.71
N GLY A 76 6.76 27.36 -7.78
CA GLY A 76 8.08 27.13 -7.15
C GLY A 76 8.06 26.06 -6.05
N ASN A 77 6.87 25.72 -5.50
CA ASN A 77 6.80 24.71 -4.44
C ASN A 77 6.73 23.29 -5.00
N HIS A 78 7.72 22.48 -4.67
CA HIS A 78 7.72 21.05 -4.97
C HIS A 78 7.61 20.20 -3.70
N PHE A 79 6.91 20.69 -2.69
CA PHE A 79 6.53 19.95 -1.47
C PHE A 79 5.05 20.17 -1.12
N SER A 80 4.21 20.21 -2.15
CA SER A 80 2.76 20.47 -2.03
C SER A 80 1.94 19.19 -1.83
N TYR A 81 0.64 19.35 -1.59
CA TYR A 81 -0.32 18.24 -1.47
C TYR A 81 -0.38 17.40 -2.75
N VAL A 82 -0.38 18.06 -3.93
CA VAL A 82 -0.27 17.38 -5.23
C VAL A 82 1.04 16.60 -5.35
N ASP A 83 2.16 17.15 -4.88
CA ASP A 83 3.45 16.44 -4.86
C ASP A 83 3.44 15.21 -3.94
N ALA A 84 2.73 15.29 -2.80
CA ALA A 84 2.55 14.18 -1.88
C ALA A 84 1.77 13.04 -2.54
N ILE A 85 0.63 13.32 -3.19
CA ILE A 85 -0.18 12.33 -3.93
C ILE A 85 0.65 11.66 -5.02
N LYS A 86 1.32 12.47 -5.85
CA LYS A 86 2.15 11.96 -6.95
C LYS A 86 3.28 11.08 -6.44
N SER A 87 3.98 11.51 -5.40
CA SER A 87 5.07 10.74 -4.80
C SER A 87 4.55 9.44 -4.19
N TYR A 88 3.38 9.45 -3.55
CA TYR A 88 2.77 8.24 -2.98
C TYR A 88 2.38 7.23 -4.07
N TYR A 89 1.66 7.68 -5.11
CA TYR A 89 1.29 6.82 -6.23
C TYR A 89 2.52 6.27 -6.98
N THR A 90 3.52 7.12 -7.20
CA THR A 90 4.77 6.71 -7.85
C THR A 90 5.53 5.73 -6.96
N ALA A 91 5.57 5.92 -5.64
CA ALA A 91 6.20 4.96 -4.72
C ALA A 91 5.57 3.55 -4.80
N LEU A 92 4.26 3.48 -5.02
CA LEU A 92 3.53 2.21 -5.20
C LEU A 92 3.82 1.53 -6.55
N THR A 93 4.11 2.30 -7.60
CA THR A 93 4.12 1.81 -8.99
C THR A 93 5.47 1.95 -9.70
N TYR A 94 6.47 2.58 -9.07
CA TYR A 94 7.73 2.92 -9.72
C TYR A 94 8.57 1.69 -10.03
N LYS A 95 8.93 1.60 -11.31
CA LYS A 95 9.81 0.59 -11.87
C LYS A 95 10.50 1.15 -13.11
N GLN A 96 11.80 0.93 -13.24
CA GLN A 96 12.55 1.28 -14.45
C GLN A 96 12.28 0.26 -15.56
N GLY A 97 12.38 0.70 -16.82
CA GLY A 97 12.17 -0.16 -17.98
C GLY A 97 13.21 -1.29 -18.11
N ALA A 98 12.84 -2.32 -18.89
CA ALA A 98 13.67 -3.49 -19.18
C ALA A 98 14.99 -3.16 -19.93
N PRO A 99 16.03 -4.03 -19.87
CA PRO A 99 16.09 -5.28 -19.11
C PRO A 99 16.41 -5.03 -17.63
N ILE A 100 15.71 -5.77 -16.76
CA ILE A 100 15.92 -5.79 -15.31
C ILE A 100 17.10 -6.71 -14.99
N ASN A 101 17.99 -6.24 -14.12
CA ASN A 101 19.05 -7.00 -13.47
C ASN A 101 19.01 -6.67 -11.97
N ALA A 102 19.78 -7.40 -11.14
CA ALA A 102 19.71 -7.25 -9.69
C ALA A 102 20.06 -5.81 -9.22
N LEU A 103 21.02 -5.16 -9.88
CA LEU A 103 21.42 -3.78 -9.56
C LEU A 103 20.30 -2.77 -9.80
N LYS A 104 19.62 -2.86 -10.95
CA LYS A 104 18.47 -1.99 -11.27
C LYS A 104 17.29 -2.28 -10.36
N ALA A 105 17.00 -3.55 -10.07
CA ALA A 105 15.91 -3.91 -9.18
C ALA A 105 16.13 -3.39 -7.75
N LYS A 106 17.38 -3.42 -7.26
CA LYS A 106 17.77 -2.78 -6.00
C LYS A 106 17.59 -1.26 -6.07
N ALA A 107 18.08 -0.61 -7.14
CA ALA A 107 17.93 0.82 -7.32
C ALA A 107 16.45 1.25 -7.37
N ASP A 108 15.59 0.45 -8.00
CA ASP A 108 14.14 0.67 -8.02
C ASP A 108 13.51 0.54 -6.63
N SER A 109 13.96 -0.44 -5.83
CA SER A 109 13.54 -0.57 -4.43
C SER A 109 13.94 0.65 -3.61
N ASP A 110 15.20 1.10 -3.72
CA ASP A 110 15.70 2.27 -3.01
C ASP A 110 14.99 3.57 -3.49
N ALA A 111 14.65 3.65 -4.78
CA ALA A 111 13.89 4.75 -5.36
C ALA A 111 12.45 4.78 -4.84
N ARG A 112 11.75 3.64 -4.75
CA ARG A 112 10.42 3.57 -4.13
C ARG A 112 10.45 4.01 -2.68
N LEU A 113 11.43 3.59 -1.89
CA LEU A 113 11.60 4.05 -0.51
C LEU A 113 11.82 5.58 -0.44
N SER A 114 12.64 6.11 -1.35
CA SER A 114 12.86 7.56 -1.47
C SER A 114 11.58 8.31 -1.86
N LEU A 115 10.72 7.71 -2.69
CA LEU A 115 9.43 8.29 -3.09
C LEU A 115 8.41 8.26 -1.94
N TYR A 116 8.37 7.19 -1.14
CA TYR A 116 7.60 7.16 0.11
C TYR A 116 8.05 8.26 1.06
N ALA A 117 9.36 8.39 1.27
CA ALA A 117 9.92 9.46 2.09
C ALA A 117 9.54 10.85 1.54
N SER A 118 9.56 11.02 0.21
CA SER A 118 9.18 12.29 -0.44
C SER A 118 7.68 12.59 -0.29
N ALA A 119 6.83 11.57 -0.32
CA ALA A 119 5.39 11.71 -0.09
C ALA A 119 5.11 12.19 1.34
N LEU A 120 5.73 11.53 2.33
CA LEU A 120 5.61 11.91 3.74
C LEU A 120 6.22 13.28 4.02
N ASN A 121 7.36 13.62 3.41
CA ASN A 121 7.97 14.93 3.56
C ASN A 121 7.06 16.04 3.01
N SER A 122 6.53 15.85 1.78
CA SER A 122 5.62 16.81 1.17
C SER A 122 4.34 16.98 2.00
N LEU A 123 3.74 15.87 2.47
CA LEU A 123 2.58 15.94 3.37
C LEU A 123 2.93 16.66 4.68
N GLY A 124 4.14 16.47 5.21
CA GLY A 124 4.65 17.17 6.38
C GLY A 124 4.74 18.69 6.18
N HIS A 125 5.17 19.16 5.01
CA HIS A 125 5.17 20.59 4.68
C HIS A 125 3.75 21.17 4.63
N VAL A 126 2.81 20.43 4.03
CA VAL A 126 1.38 20.84 4.00
C VAL A 126 0.82 20.93 5.43
N ILE A 127 1.12 19.95 6.26
CA ILE A 127 0.70 19.93 7.67
C ILE A 127 1.33 21.09 8.44
N HIS A 128 2.60 21.40 8.22
CA HIS A 128 3.26 22.55 8.81
C HIS A 128 2.51 23.85 8.43
N LEU A 129 2.23 24.08 7.15
CA LEU A 129 1.48 25.25 6.70
C LEU A 129 0.06 25.31 7.28
N LEU A 130 -0.59 24.15 7.47
CA LEU A 130 -1.88 24.07 8.15
C LEU A 130 -1.74 24.48 9.63
N GLN A 131 -0.72 24.00 10.32
CA GLN A 131 -0.44 24.35 11.73
C GLN A 131 -0.14 25.84 11.88
N GLU A 132 0.55 26.45 10.91
CA GLU A 132 0.78 27.90 10.89
C GLU A 132 -0.52 28.70 10.78
N THR A 133 -1.58 28.15 10.19
CA THR A 133 -2.89 28.82 10.25
C THR A 133 -3.50 28.86 11.65
N ALA A 134 -3.00 28.05 12.61
CA ALA A 134 -3.29 28.18 14.04
C ALA A 134 -2.50 29.31 14.72
N SER A 135 -1.82 30.14 13.93
CA SER A 135 -1.18 31.38 14.32
C SER A 135 -2.05 32.56 13.83
N PRO A 136 -2.65 33.37 14.72
CA PRO A 136 -3.48 34.50 14.30
C PRO A 136 -2.71 35.49 13.42
N GLN A 137 -1.41 35.68 13.68
CA GLN A 137 -0.52 36.52 12.87
C GLN A 137 -0.39 36.03 11.42
N HIS A 138 -0.45 34.71 11.15
CA HIS A 138 -0.42 34.16 9.79
C HIS A 138 -1.79 34.12 9.12
N SER A 139 -2.85 33.91 9.91
CA SER A 139 -4.23 33.90 9.42
C SER A 139 -4.85 35.30 9.26
N ARG A 140 -4.25 36.35 9.85
CA ARG A 140 -4.68 37.76 9.69
C ARG A 140 -3.73 38.57 8.80
N SER A 141 -2.78 37.91 8.14
CA SER A 141 -1.82 38.57 7.23
C SER A 141 -0.98 39.65 7.91
N GLU A 142 -0.65 39.46 9.20
CA GLU A 142 0.22 40.37 9.94
C GLU A 142 1.66 40.13 9.53
N ARG A 143 2.17 40.94 8.60
CA ARG A 143 3.50 40.81 8.00
C ARG A 143 4.58 40.75 9.07
N HIS A 144 5.37 39.69 9.04
CA HIS A 144 6.62 39.57 9.77
C HIS A 144 7.53 38.56 9.08
N ASN A 145 8.80 38.55 9.46
CA ASN A 145 9.79 37.60 8.97
C ASN A 145 10.79 37.24 10.09
N TYR A 146 11.60 36.20 9.88
CA TYR A 146 12.63 35.77 10.82
C TYR A 146 13.78 36.80 10.99
N VAL A 147 14.00 37.72 10.03
CA VAL A 147 15.17 38.64 10.03
C VAL A 147 14.96 39.93 10.83
N CYS A 148 15.56 40.06 12.01
CA CYS A 148 15.49 41.31 12.81
C CYS A 148 16.45 42.45 12.38
N LYS A 149 17.42 42.20 11.48
CA LYS A 149 18.43 43.19 11.04
C LYS A 149 18.77 43.05 9.55
N GLY A 150 18.95 44.18 8.84
CA GLY A 150 19.48 44.23 7.47
C GLY A 150 18.47 44.69 6.40
N VAL A 151 18.89 44.63 5.13
CA VAL A 151 18.12 45.11 3.96
C VAL A 151 16.83 44.32 3.72
N TYR A 152 16.71 43.12 4.33
CA TYR A 152 15.52 42.25 4.29
C TYR A 152 14.51 42.52 5.42
N LYS A 153 14.59 43.67 6.12
CA LYS A 153 13.57 44.13 7.10
C LYS A 153 12.21 44.47 6.45
N PHE A 154 12.02 44.25 5.16
CA PHE A 154 10.73 44.52 4.49
C PHE A 154 9.62 43.72 5.17
N GLY A 155 8.75 44.41 5.91
CA GLY A 155 7.64 43.82 6.67
C GLY A 155 7.92 43.50 8.16
N ASN A 156 9.10 43.78 8.72
CA ASN A 156 9.40 43.52 10.13
C ASN A 156 9.29 44.80 10.99
N GLU A 157 8.06 45.30 11.15
CA GLU A 157 7.81 46.63 11.71
C GLU A 157 7.83 46.67 13.25
N ASP A 158 7.58 45.54 13.94
CA ASP A 158 7.59 45.44 15.41
C ASP A 158 7.83 43.97 15.87
N PRO A 159 8.81 43.68 16.77
CA PRO A 159 8.99 42.36 17.42
C PRO A 159 7.70 41.77 17.99
N ALA A 160 6.77 42.63 18.40
CA ALA A 160 5.51 42.22 18.97
C ALA A 160 4.58 41.50 17.96
N THR A 161 4.74 41.76 16.66
CA THR A 161 3.96 41.15 15.57
C THR A 161 4.25 39.66 15.38
N ARG A 162 5.43 39.19 15.82
CA ARG A 162 5.88 37.79 15.73
C ARG A 162 5.94 37.06 17.08
N THR A 163 5.36 37.66 18.12
CA THR A 163 5.49 37.16 19.49
C THR A 163 4.76 35.83 19.71
N TYR A 164 3.65 35.57 18.99
CA TYR A 164 2.88 34.35 19.20
C TYR A 164 3.64 33.09 18.77
N GLU A 165 4.29 33.10 17.61
CA GLU A 165 5.13 31.99 17.12
C GLU A 165 6.29 31.67 18.09
N ASN A 166 6.99 32.70 18.57
CA ASN A 166 8.02 32.52 19.60
C ASN A 166 7.44 31.97 20.91
N PHE A 167 6.25 32.43 21.30
CA PHE A 167 5.55 31.96 22.49
C PHE A 167 5.08 30.49 22.36
N SER A 168 4.51 30.09 21.23
CA SER A 168 4.13 28.69 20.98
C SER A 168 5.35 27.78 20.99
N ASN A 169 6.46 28.21 20.38
CA ASN A 169 7.73 27.49 20.43
C ASN A 169 8.22 27.32 21.88
N PHE A 170 8.28 28.41 22.65
CA PHE A 170 8.62 28.39 24.08
C PHE A 170 7.79 27.35 24.86
N ARG A 171 6.49 27.27 24.60
CA ARG A 171 5.57 26.32 25.26
C ARG A 171 5.80 24.87 24.88
N VAL A 172 6.20 24.56 23.64
CA VAL A 172 6.48 23.18 23.21
C VAL A 172 7.75 22.68 23.88
N VAL A 173 8.83 23.47 23.84
CA VAL A 173 10.15 22.97 24.24
C VAL A 173 10.36 23.00 25.76
N SER A 174 9.55 23.74 26.53
CA SER A 174 9.71 24.01 27.99
C SER A 174 11.08 24.59 28.42
N GLU A 175 12.01 24.66 27.47
CA GLU A 175 13.38 25.10 27.51
C GLU A 175 13.59 25.98 26.28
N TYR A 176 13.16 27.23 26.30
CA TYR A 176 13.74 28.20 25.37
C TYR A 176 15.19 28.53 25.82
N ASN A 177 16.06 27.51 25.91
CA ASN A 177 17.44 27.56 26.40
C ASN A 177 17.63 27.89 27.89
N ARG A 178 17.12 27.07 28.82
CA ARG A 178 17.58 27.13 30.23
C ARG A 178 19.05 26.70 30.41
N THR A 179 19.68 26.17 29.36
CA THR A 179 21.04 25.59 29.41
C THR A 179 21.89 25.87 28.16
N LEU A 180 21.80 27.03 27.52
CA LEU A 180 22.98 27.56 26.81
C LEU A 180 23.87 28.26 27.85
N SER A 181 24.54 27.40 28.59
CA SER A 181 25.59 27.69 29.54
C SER A 181 26.54 28.75 28.99
N GLN A 182 26.95 29.65 29.87
CA GLN A 182 28.21 30.40 29.85
C GLN A 182 29.47 29.50 29.74
N SER A 183 29.44 28.37 29.04
CA SER A 183 30.60 27.52 28.83
C SER A 183 30.61 26.88 27.43
N SER A 184 31.70 27.17 26.73
CA SER A 184 32.12 26.65 25.42
C SER A 184 31.53 27.31 24.17
N SER A 185 32.46 27.82 23.37
CA SER A 185 32.31 28.69 22.22
C SER A 185 31.87 28.00 20.93
N THR A 186 31.02 26.97 20.95
CA THR A 186 30.79 26.14 19.72
C THR A 186 29.44 25.45 19.53
N SER A 187 28.39 25.76 20.30
CA SER A 187 27.05 25.16 20.04
C SER A 187 26.09 26.21 19.51
N VAL A 188 26.06 26.36 18.19
CA VAL A 188 25.20 27.27 17.45
C VAL A 188 24.08 26.45 16.81
N TYR A 189 22.90 26.45 17.42
CA TYR A 189 21.65 26.33 16.66
C TYR A 189 21.18 27.78 16.44
N THR A 190 21.58 28.38 15.32
CA THR A 190 21.12 29.73 14.97
C THR A 190 19.69 29.68 14.43
N ALA A 191 18.70 29.59 15.31
CA ALA A 191 17.41 30.22 15.03
C ALA A 191 17.57 31.74 15.26
N THR A 192 18.21 32.39 14.29
CA THR A 192 17.89 33.72 13.72
C THR A 192 17.49 34.94 14.58
N ASN A 193 17.52 34.97 15.92
CA ASN A 193 16.95 36.11 16.69
C ASN A 193 17.79 36.64 17.88
N ALA A 194 19.11 36.45 17.94
CA ALA A 194 19.94 36.91 19.08
C ALA A 194 19.79 38.40 19.48
N CYS A 195 19.22 39.23 18.60
CA CYS A 195 18.89 40.65 18.77
C CYS A 195 17.66 40.94 19.66
N GLU A 196 16.67 40.04 19.69
CA GLU A 196 15.35 40.20 20.36
C GLU A 196 15.06 39.05 21.34
N GLU A 197 15.92 38.03 21.34
CA GLU A 197 15.86 36.88 22.25
C GLU A 197 15.78 37.30 23.72
N ASN A 198 16.56 38.30 24.11
CA ASN A 198 16.53 38.83 25.48
C ASN A 198 15.19 39.49 25.83
N ASP A 199 14.52 40.13 24.86
CA ASP A 199 13.23 40.80 25.08
C ASP A 199 12.12 39.76 25.28
N TRP A 200 12.14 38.65 24.55
CA TRP A 200 11.19 37.54 24.77
C TRP A 200 11.52 36.73 26.00
N LEU A 201 12.80 36.49 26.29
CA LEU A 201 13.23 35.86 27.53
C LEU A 201 12.75 36.69 28.72
N ASP A 202 12.92 38.01 28.71
CA ASP A 202 12.38 38.87 29.77
C ASP A 202 10.86 38.76 29.85
N LEU A 203 10.14 38.89 28.72
CA LEU A 203 8.68 38.77 28.66
C LEU A 203 8.15 37.44 29.21
N PHE A 204 8.80 36.32 28.88
CA PHE A 204 8.39 34.98 29.32
C PHE A 204 8.90 34.63 30.74
N ASN A 205 9.99 35.25 31.21
CA ASN A 205 10.53 35.10 32.57
C ASN A 205 9.82 35.97 33.61
N GLN A 206 8.97 36.93 33.21
CA GLN A 206 8.09 37.70 34.11
C GLN A 206 7.07 36.84 34.89
N GLY A 207 7.09 35.51 34.67
CA GLY A 207 6.23 34.52 35.31
C GLY A 207 4.97 34.32 34.48
N LEU A 208 4.74 33.08 34.02
CA LEU A 208 3.44 32.71 33.44
C LEU A 208 2.38 32.93 34.53
N PRO A 209 1.43 33.89 34.40
CA PRO A 209 0.40 34.10 35.40
C PRO A 209 -0.43 32.82 35.50
N GLU A 210 -0.35 32.13 36.65
CA GLU A 210 -1.02 30.87 36.96
C GLU A 210 -1.30 29.99 35.72
N GLY A 211 -0.23 29.63 35.01
CA GLY A 211 -0.29 28.40 34.22
C GLY A 211 -0.60 27.23 35.17
N PRO A 212 -1.31 26.19 34.73
CA PRO A 212 -1.54 25.01 35.57
C PRO A 212 -0.20 24.55 36.16
N PRO A 213 -0.17 24.14 37.44
CA PRO A 213 1.08 23.87 38.13
C PRO A 213 1.89 22.82 37.35
N GLY A 214 3.06 23.23 36.86
CA GLY A 214 4.02 22.34 36.23
C GLY A 214 4.19 22.48 34.71
N GLY A 215 4.47 23.68 34.19
CA GLY A 215 5.21 23.86 32.92
C GLY A 215 4.78 22.97 31.74
N GLU A 216 3.48 22.67 31.62
CA GLU A 216 3.05 21.62 30.71
C GLU A 216 3.18 22.07 29.25
N ALA A 217 3.80 21.20 28.45
CA ALA A 217 3.72 21.21 27.00
C ALA A 217 2.26 21.37 26.54
N PHE A 218 2.03 21.76 25.27
CA PHE A 218 0.68 21.79 24.69
C PHE A 218 -0.09 20.53 25.11
N ARG A 219 -1.18 20.71 25.89
CA ARG A 219 -1.98 19.57 26.34
C ARG A 219 -2.52 18.86 25.11
N VAL A 220 -2.21 17.58 24.97
CA VAL A 220 -2.96 16.69 24.07
C VAL A 220 -4.40 16.70 24.57
N SER A 221 -5.26 17.47 23.92
CA SER A 221 -6.65 17.66 24.34
C SER A 221 -7.57 16.64 23.66
N THR A 222 -8.81 16.58 24.15
CA THR A 222 -9.91 15.78 23.58
C THR A 222 -10.64 16.47 22.42
N TYR A 223 -10.06 17.50 21.80
CA TYR A 223 -10.69 18.16 20.66
C TYR A 223 -10.95 17.14 19.54
N PRO A 224 -12.19 17.06 18.99
CA PRO A 224 -12.52 16.07 17.98
C PRO A 224 -11.70 16.27 16.71
N ILE A 225 -11.28 15.16 16.09
CA ILE A 225 -10.56 15.19 14.82
C ILE A 225 -11.56 15.58 13.72
N PRO A 226 -11.40 16.74 13.05
CA PRO A 226 -12.29 17.13 11.97
C PRO A 226 -12.06 16.26 10.73
N SER A 227 -13.14 16.09 9.98
CA SER A 227 -13.20 15.38 8.72
C SER A 227 -13.88 16.29 7.70
N PHE A 228 -13.19 16.52 6.58
CA PHE A 228 -13.66 17.34 5.47
C PHE A 228 -13.43 16.62 4.14
N SER A 229 -14.26 16.95 3.16
CA SER A 229 -14.35 16.31 1.85
C SER A 229 -13.26 16.78 0.89
N LEU A 230 -12.65 17.94 1.17
CA LEU A 230 -11.57 18.51 0.39
C LEU A 230 -10.39 18.94 1.28
N PRO A 231 -9.14 18.78 0.81
CA PRO A 231 -7.96 19.14 1.59
C PRO A 231 -7.90 20.63 1.95
N ARG A 232 -8.46 21.51 1.10
CA ARG A 232 -8.55 22.95 1.38
C ARG A 232 -9.40 23.29 2.60
N GLU A 233 -10.41 22.47 2.91
CA GLU A 233 -11.39 22.76 3.96
C GLU A 233 -10.79 22.66 5.36
N TYR A 234 -9.69 21.92 5.50
CA TYR A 234 -8.86 21.93 6.71
C TYR A 234 -8.27 23.33 6.99
N PHE A 235 -7.91 24.07 5.95
CA PHE A 235 -7.46 25.46 6.07
C PHE A 235 -8.66 26.41 6.17
N THR A 236 -9.62 26.30 5.25
CA THR A 236 -10.77 27.20 5.17
C THR A 236 -11.96 26.61 4.43
N THR A 237 -13.17 26.89 4.89
CA THR A 237 -14.41 26.58 4.15
C THR A 237 -14.98 27.83 3.47
N ARG A 238 -14.12 28.78 3.10
CA ARG A 238 -14.47 29.91 2.25
C ARG A 238 -15.02 29.42 0.90
N GLU A 239 -16.08 30.06 0.41
CA GLU A 239 -16.63 29.79 -0.92
C GLU A 239 -15.92 30.64 -2.00
N SER A 240 -15.86 30.12 -3.24
CA SER A 240 -15.23 30.83 -4.36
C SER A 240 -15.89 32.18 -4.69
N GLY A 241 -17.19 32.30 -4.43
CA GLY A 241 -17.98 33.52 -4.64
C GLY A 241 -17.94 34.52 -3.50
N ASP A 242 -17.26 34.21 -2.38
CA ASP A 242 -17.20 35.11 -1.23
C ASP A 242 -16.50 36.42 -1.62
N PRO A 243 -17.07 37.60 -1.26
CA PRO A 243 -16.39 38.88 -1.44
C PRO A 243 -15.00 38.87 -0.80
N THR A 244 -14.03 39.54 -1.43
CA THR A 244 -12.70 39.76 -0.84
C THR A 244 -12.70 40.94 0.14
N ASP A 245 -13.70 41.81 0.05
CA ASP A 245 -13.91 42.91 0.98
C ASP A 245 -14.55 42.38 2.28
N PRO A 246 -13.86 42.46 3.44
CA PRO A 246 -14.38 41.99 4.72
C PRO A 246 -15.70 42.66 5.13
N ASP A 247 -15.93 43.92 4.72
CA ASP A 247 -17.16 44.66 5.07
C ASP A 247 -18.42 44.09 4.39
N LEU A 248 -18.23 43.33 3.31
CA LEU A 248 -19.31 42.74 2.54
C LEU A 248 -19.69 41.33 3.03
N ILE A 249 -18.96 40.78 4.01
CA ILE A 249 -19.22 39.43 4.52
C ILE A 249 -19.96 39.54 5.87
N PRO A 250 -21.21 39.07 5.97
CA PRO A 250 -21.93 39.06 7.24
C PRO A 250 -21.18 38.26 8.32
N LEU A 251 -21.13 38.79 9.55
CA LEU A 251 -20.50 38.12 10.70
C LEU A 251 -21.06 36.71 10.93
N ALA A 252 -22.36 36.50 10.69
CA ALA A 252 -23.00 35.19 10.77
C ALA A 252 -22.37 34.17 9.80
N THR A 253 -22.00 34.59 8.60
CA THR A 253 -21.34 33.75 7.59
C THR A 253 -19.92 33.39 8.04
N LEU A 254 -19.14 34.36 8.52
CA LEU A 254 -17.78 34.12 9.04
C LEU A 254 -17.79 33.16 10.24
N ASN A 255 -18.79 33.26 11.10
CA ASN A 255 -18.93 32.40 12.28
C ASN A 255 -19.29 30.95 11.94
N GLN A 256 -19.81 30.69 10.74
CA GLN A 256 -20.15 29.34 10.26
C GLN A 256 -18.98 28.64 9.55
N ARG A 257 -17.91 29.37 9.21
CA ARG A 257 -16.75 28.77 8.53
C ARG A 257 -15.96 27.85 9.45
N ARG A 258 -15.43 26.78 8.88
CA ARG A 258 -15.00 25.59 9.65
C ARG A 258 -13.52 25.26 9.53
N GLY A 259 -12.74 25.98 8.71
CA GLY A 259 -11.31 25.73 8.62
C GLY A 259 -10.52 26.29 9.80
N LEU A 260 -9.29 25.80 9.98
CA LEU A 260 -8.41 26.23 11.07
C LEU A 260 -8.01 27.71 10.93
N ALA A 261 -7.74 28.16 9.71
CA ALA A 261 -7.47 29.58 9.44
C ALA A 261 -8.71 30.43 9.74
N ASP A 262 -9.91 29.95 9.41
CA ASP A 262 -11.15 30.66 9.72
C ASP A 262 -11.31 30.82 11.24
N TYR A 263 -11.00 29.77 12.01
CA TYR A 263 -11.12 29.76 13.48
C TYR A 263 -10.12 30.70 14.13
N ALA A 264 -8.84 30.63 13.73
CA ALA A 264 -7.81 31.50 14.25
C ALA A 264 -8.07 32.97 13.90
N ASN A 265 -8.42 33.25 12.63
CA ASN A 265 -8.70 34.60 12.16
C ASN A 265 -9.86 35.23 12.95
N ARG A 266 -11.03 34.57 13.05
CA ARG A 266 -12.21 35.14 13.74
C ARG A 266 -12.12 35.15 15.27
N GLY A 267 -11.15 34.45 15.83
CA GLY A 267 -11.05 34.19 17.26
C GLY A 267 -10.14 35.14 18.01
N PHE A 268 -9.03 35.55 17.41
CA PHE A 268 -7.90 36.10 18.15
C PHE A 268 -7.22 37.26 17.45
N TYR A 269 -6.60 38.13 18.24
CA TYR A 269 -5.71 39.19 17.76
C TYR A 269 -4.25 38.79 17.95
N THR A 270 -3.36 39.42 17.19
CA THR A 270 -1.95 39.53 17.53
C THR A 270 -1.57 41.00 17.65
N GLN A 271 -0.45 41.30 18.33
CA GLN A 271 -0.12 42.68 18.72
C GLN A 271 0.00 43.62 17.50
N GLY A 272 0.46 43.11 16.35
CA GLY A 272 0.61 43.90 15.12
C GLY A 272 -0.71 44.32 14.46
N GLY A 273 -1.80 43.57 14.71
CA GLY A 273 -3.13 43.85 14.16
C GLY A 273 -4.08 44.62 15.09
N LEU A 274 -3.66 44.97 16.31
CA LEU A 274 -4.53 45.63 17.30
C LEU A 274 -4.89 47.08 16.97
N ASP A 275 -4.00 47.79 16.28
CA ASP A 275 -4.17 49.20 15.90
C ASP A 275 -4.60 49.35 14.41
N GLN A 276 -4.79 48.22 13.71
CA GLN A 276 -5.32 48.21 12.35
C GLN A 276 -6.85 48.10 12.43
N ASN A 277 -7.57 48.96 11.70
CA ASN A 277 -9.02 48.82 11.51
C ASN A 277 -9.28 47.58 10.66
N LEU A 278 -9.22 46.41 11.29
CA LEU A 278 -9.58 45.15 10.67
C LEU A 278 -11.08 45.01 10.79
N ASN A 279 -11.78 45.14 9.67
CA ASN A 279 -13.23 44.91 9.59
C ASN A 279 -13.60 43.41 9.75
N SER A 280 -12.61 42.57 10.04
CA SER A 280 -12.77 41.14 10.34
C SER A 280 -12.84 40.89 11.86
N PRO A 281 -13.77 40.05 12.33
CA PRO A 281 -13.89 39.69 13.74
C PRO A 281 -12.60 39.04 14.28
N PRO A 282 -12.36 39.10 15.60
CA PRO A 282 -13.04 40.01 16.50
C PRO A 282 -12.65 41.46 16.11
N SER A 283 -13.61 42.39 16.18
CA SER A 283 -13.33 43.83 16.05
C SER A 283 -13.32 44.42 17.45
N ILE A 284 -12.31 45.21 17.79
CA ILE A 284 -12.09 45.64 19.19
C ILE A 284 -13.13 46.64 19.66
N ASP A 285 -13.71 47.37 18.71
CA ASP A 285 -14.80 48.31 18.93
C ASP A 285 -16.18 47.64 18.83
N SER A 286 -16.23 46.33 18.57
CA SER A 286 -17.48 45.58 18.56
C SER A 286 -18.12 45.57 19.95
N PRO A 287 -19.44 45.81 20.08
CA PRO A 287 -20.14 45.71 21.36
C PRO A 287 -20.10 44.29 21.96
N ASP A 288 -19.78 43.28 21.14
CA ASP A 288 -19.68 41.88 21.54
C ASP A 288 -18.36 41.56 22.27
N VAL A 289 -17.36 42.46 22.21
CA VAL A 289 -16.13 42.35 23.02
C VAL A 289 -16.37 43.04 24.37
N VAL A 290 -16.48 42.23 25.42
CA VAL A 290 -16.83 42.74 26.76
C VAL A 290 -15.58 42.96 27.59
N PHE A 291 -15.32 44.22 27.94
CA PHE A 291 -14.19 44.58 28.80
C PHE A 291 -14.55 44.51 30.29
N SER A 292 -13.83 43.68 31.02
CA SER A 292 -13.91 43.58 32.49
C SER A 292 -12.59 44.03 33.13
N PRO A 293 -12.60 44.58 34.36
CA PRO A 293 -11.36 44.83 35.10
C PRO A 293 -10.55 43.55 35.25
N SER A 294 -9.23 43.58 35.06
CA SER A 294 -8.41 42.42 35.47
C SER A 294 -8.47 42.30 36.99
N SER A 295 -8.39 41.07 37.50
CA SER A 295 -8.32 40.78 38.95
C SER A 295 -6.99 41.22 39.60
N THR A 296 -6.08 41.83 38.83
CA THR A 296 -4.75 42.24 39.30
C THR A 296 -4.78 43.65 39.88
N ASP A 297 -4.15 43.84 41.04
CA ASP A 297 -3.90 45.14 41.62
C ASP A 297 -3.16 46.07 40.64
N PRO A 298 -3.30 47.42 40.76
CA PRO A 298 -2.59 48.35 39.90
C PRO A 298 -1.08 48.14 39.95
N ILE A 299 -0.45 47.98 38.79
CA ILE A 299 1.00 47.80 38.68
C ILE A 299 1.64 49.19 38.82
N ALA A 300 2.43 49.39 39.87
CA ALA A 300 3.18 50.62 40.07
C ALA A 300 4.42 50.62 39.16
N ILE A 301 4.43 51.48 38.14
CA ILE A 301 5.56 51.62 37.24
C ILE A 301 6.40 52.83 37.69
N PRO A 302 7.66 52.62 38.11
CA PRO A 302 8.52 53.69 38.61
C PRO A 302 8.60 54.87 37.62
N GLY A 303 8.32 56.07 38.11
CA GLY A 303 8.33 57.30 37.30
C GLY A 303 7.15 57.49 36.34
N LEU A 304 6.28 56.49 36.16
CA LEU A 304 5.16 56.51 35.20
C LEU A 304 3.77 56.33 35.86
N GLY A 305 3.69 56.05 37.16
CA GLY A 305 2.43 55.97 37.91
C GLY A 305 1.81 54.56 37.93
N SER A 306 0.52 54.46 38.25
CA SER A 306 -0.18 53.18 38.34
C SER A 306 -0.84 52.80 37.01
N LEU A 307 -0.49 51.62 36.50
CA LEU A 307 -1.11 50.97 35.35
C LEU A 307 -2.20 50.01 35.82
N ARG A 308 -3.41 50.12 35.28
CA ARG A 308 -4.48 49.13 35.44
C ARG A 308 -4.73 48.42 34.12
N LEU A 309 -5.01 47.12 34.16
CA LEU A 309 -5.37 46.35 32.99
C LEU A 309 -6.88 46.07 33.01
N LYS A 310 -7.52 46.20 31.86
CA LYS A 310 -8.85 45.61 31.59
C LYS A 310 -8.67 44.49 30.58
N VAL A 311 -9.41 43.42 30.72
CA VAL A 311 -9.36 42.28 29.79
C VAL A 311 -10.63 42.28 28.95
N GLY A 312 -10.45 42.23 27.63
CA GLY A 312 -11.53 42.07 26.65
C GLY A 312 -11.83 40.60 26.43
N TYR A 313 -13.09 40.23 26.63
CA TYR A 313 -13.60 38.87 26.50
C TYR A 313 -14.45 38.72 25.24
N TRP A 314 -14.21 37.65 24.48
CA TRP A 314 -14.89 37.34 23.23
C TRP A 314 -15.31 35.88 23.18
N LYS A 315 -16.51 35.60 22.67
CA LYS A 315 -16.97 34.23 22.44
C LYS A 315 -16.49 33.78 21.06
N VAL A 316 -15.43 32.99 21.02
CA VAL A 316 -14.88 32.43 19.77
C VAL A 316 -15.86 31.37 19.22
N PRO A 317 -16.48 31.58 18.05
CA PRO A 317 -17.40 30.60 17.49
C PRO A 317 -16.64 29.38 16.95
N ASP A 318 -16.99 28.19 17.41
CA ASP A 318 -16.47 26.92 16.88
C ASP A 318 -17.58 26.17 16.14
N ALA A 319 -17.66 26.37 14.83
CA ALA A 319 -18.67 25.68 14.01
C ALA A 319 -18.39 24.18 13.85
N VAL A 320 -17.14 23.73 14.02
CA VAL A 320 -16.75 22.31 13.93
C VAL A 320 -17.22 21.53 15.16
N ALA A 321 -16.99 22.09 16.34
CA ALA A 321 -17.35 21.47 17.60
C ALA A 321 -18.05 22.46 18.56
N PRO A 322 -19.31 22.87 18.29
CA PRO A 322 -19.99 23.90 19.09
C PRO A 322 -20.18 23.55 20.57
N SER A 323 -20.17 22.26 20.91
CA SER A 323 -20.29 21.74 22.28
C SER A 323 -18.94 21.56 22.98
N TYR A 324 -17.82 21.77 22.28
CA TYR A 324 -16.50 21.68 22.90
C TYR A 324 -16.26 22.90 23.80
N VAL A 325 -15.80 22.65 25.03
CA VAL A 325 -15.54 23.70 26.02
C VAL A 325 -14.05 23.78 26.27
N ASP A 326 -13.44 24.88 25.82
CA ASP A 326 -12.04 25.17 26.11
C ASP A 326 -11.83 25.49 27.60
N SER A 327 -10.63 25.21 28.11
CA SER A 327 -10.23 25.61 29.46
C SER A 327 -9.90 27.10 29.52
N GLY A 328 -9.99 27.71 30.71
CA GLY A 328 -9.61 29.12 30.92
C GLY A 328 -10.62 30.16 30.41
N LEU A 329 -11.83 29.74 30.05
CA LEU A 329 -12.93 30.65 29.67
C LEU A 329 -13.61 31.29 30.89
N ASP A 330 -14.26 32.43 30.69
CA ASP A 330 -15.10 33.05 31.71
C ASP A 330 -16.43 32.27 31.93
N SER A 331 -17.24 32.71 32.90
CA SER A 331 -18.53 32.08 33.22
C SER A 331 -19.56 32.11 32.08
N SER A 332 -19.33 32.91 31.04
CA SER A 332 -20.15 32.99 29.83
C SER A 332 -19.53 32.24 28.64
N GLY A 333 -18.44 31.51 28.85
CA GLY A 333 -17.71 30.79 27.82
C GLY A 333 -16.92 31.69 26.87
N ARG A 334 -16.47 32.86 27.32
CA ARG A 334 -15.67 33.81 26.53
C ARG A 334 -14.19 33.71 26.86
N ALA A 335 -13.35 33.81 25.83
CA ALA A 335 -11.91 33.80 25.95
C ALA A 335 -11.38 35.24 26.17
N PRO A 336 -10.37 35.44 27.04
CA PRO A 336 -9.63 36.69 27.12
C PRO A 336 -8.71 36.88 25.89
N ILE A 337 -9.10 37.73 24.94
CA ILE A 337 -8.40 37.87 23.64
C ILE A 337 -7.54 39.13 23.51
N VAL A 338 -7.79 40.15 24.33
CA VAL A 338 -7.06 41.42 24.31
C VAL A 338 -7.03 42.03 25.70
N SER A 339 -6.01 42.81 26.00
CA SER A 339 -5.92 43.63 27.21
C SER A 339 -5.90 45.11 26.84
N LYS A 340 -6.52 45.94 27.66
CA LYS A 340 -6.50 47.40 27.54
C LYS A 340 -5.80 47.97 28.76
N GLY A 341 -4.60 48.48 28.55
CA GLY A 341 -3.86 49.21 29.57
C GLY A 341 -4.47 50.58 29.78
N TYR A 342 -4.61 50.99 31.04
CA TYR A 342 -5.12 52.28 31.44
C TYR A 342 -4.15 52.93 32.43
N TRP A 343 -3.57 54.05 32.02
CA TRP A 343 -2.71 54.87 32.86
C TRP A 343 -3.52 55.95 33.57
N SER A 344 -3.24 56.13 34.85
CA SER A 344 -3.80 57.21 35.66
C SER A 344 -2.67 58.06 36.23
N THR A 345 -2.07 58.92 35.41
CA THR A 345 -1.05 59.89 35.84
C THR A 345 -1.66 61.27 35.97
N LEU A 346 -1.67 61.84 37.18
CA LEU A 346 -2.07 63.23 37.45
C LEU A 346 -3.36 63.69 36.71
N GLY A 347 -4.36 62.81 36.59
CA GLY A 347 -5.65 63.11 35.94
C GLY A 347 -5.72 62.86 34.43
N VAL A 348 -4.66 62.36 33.77
CA VAL A 348 -4.66 62.02 32.35
C VAL A 348 -4.99 60.55 32.16
N GLN A 349 -6.08 60.27 31.44
CA GLN A 349 -6.46 58.93 31.02
C GLN A 349 -5.81 58.61 29.67
N ARG A 350 -4.76 57.77 29.65
CA ARG A 350 -4.21 57.20 28.40
C ARG A 350 -4.47 55.72 28.37
N SER A 351 -5.09 55.23 27.28
CA SER A 351 -5.28 53.80 27.06
C SER A 351 -4.61 53.30 25.80
N ARG A 352 -4.07 52.08 25.86
CA ARG A 352 -3.58 51.32 24.70
C ARG A 352 -4.07 49.89 24.77
N ASN A 353 -4.37 49.32 23.61
CA ASN A 353 -4.64 47.89 23.49
C ASN A 353 -3.30 47.14 23.41
N LEU A 354 -3.26 45.97 24.04
CA LEU A 354 -2.09 45.09 24.05
C LEU A 354 -2.52 43.64 24.18
N VAL A 355 -1.73 42.71 23.64
CA VAL A 355 -1.88 41.27 23.88
C VAL A 355 -0.95 40.90 25.03
N SER A 356 -1.53 40.55 26.18
CA SER A 356 -0.76 40.13 27.35
C SER A 356 -0.35 38.66 27.28
N LEU A 357 0.58 38.25 28.13
CA LEU A 357 0.97 36.84 28.27
C LEU A 357 -0.22 35.92 28.62
N ALA A 358 -1.19 36.41 29.39
CA ALA A 358 -2.42 35.66 29.67
C ALA A 358 -3.28 35.47 28.42
N ASN A 359 -3.34 36.49 27.53
CA ASN A 359 -4.04 36.38 26.25
C ASN A 359 -3.35 35.34 25.34
N TYR A 360 -2.02 35.42 25.20
CA TYR A 360 -1.25 34.42 24.43
C TYR A 360 -1.40 33.00 24.99
N THR A 361 -1.39 32.86 26.32
CA THR A 361 -1.62 31.57 26.98
C THR A 361 -2.97 30.98 26.62
N GLN A 362 -4.03 31.79 26.67
CA GLN A 362 -5.36 31.34 26.27
C GLN A 362 -5.42 31.00 24.78
N MET A 363 -4.86 31.85 23.90
CA MET A 363 -4.77 31.57 22.46
C MET A 363 -4.15 30.21 22.21
N GLY A 364 -2.97 29.93 22.79
CA GLY A 364 -2.30 28.65 22.66
C GLY A 364 -3.11 27.47 23.21
N ASN A 365 -3.82 27.64 24.33
CA ASN A 365 -4.67 26.59 24.90
C ASN A 365 -5.82 26.19 23.96
N MET A 366 -6.33 27.12 23.16
CA MET A 366 -7.43 26.87 22.23
C MET A 366 -6.93 26.43 20.84
N LEU A 367 -5.84 27.03 20.35
CA LEU A 367 -5.34 26.82 18.99
C LEU A 367 -4.47 25.57 18.86
N GLY A 368 -3.63 25.27 19.86
CA GLY A 368 -2.73 24.12 19.82
C GLY A 368 -3.46 22.79 19.64
N PRO A 369 -4.49 22.46 20.44
CA PRO A 369 -5.20 21.21 20.27
C PRO A 369 -5.96 21.10 18.93
N ARG A 370 -6.45 22.23 18.41
CA ARG A 370 -7.05 22.29 17.08
C ARG A 370 -6.00 22.07 16.00
N ALA A 371 -4.82 22.67 16.08
CA ALA A 371 -3.72 22.42 15.14
C ALA A 371 -3.38 20.92 15.05
N ILE A 372 -3.29 20.24 16.21
CA ILE A 372 -3.07 18.78 16.28
C ILE A 372 -4.22 18.02 15.61
N ALA A 373 -5.46 18.32 15.98
CA ALA A 373 -6.63 17.62 15.47
C ALA A 373 -6.83 17.79 13.95
N TYR A 374 -6.69 19.01 13.44
CA TYR A 374 -6.79 19.30 12.00
C TYR A 374 -5.65 18.63 11.22
N SER A 375 -4.44 18.59 11.78
CA SER A 375 -3.32 17.83 11.19
C SER A 375 -3.66 16.34 11.09
N ALA A 376 -4.17 15.74 12.17
CA ALA A 376 -4.60 14.34 12.18
C ALA A 376 -5.74 14.09 11.18
N GLY A 377 -6.68 15.02 11.08
CA GLY A 377 -7.78 14.97 10.11
C GLY A 377 -7.28 14.99 8.66
N LEU A 378 -6.33 15.87 8.34
CA LEU A 378 -5.74 15.93 6.99
C LEU A 378 -4.94 14.67 6.64
N ILE A 379 -4.20 14.09 7.61
CA ILE A 379 -3.52 12.79 7.44
C ILE A 379 -4.55 11.69 7.15
N ASN A 380 -5.62 11.62 7.95
CA ASN A 380 -6.70 10.65 7.75
C ASN A 380 -7.33 10.82 6.37
N HIS A 381 -7.57 12.06 5.94
CA HIS A 381 -8.11 12.37 4.62
C HIS A 381 -7.18 11.92 3.50
N PHE A 382 -5.88 12.20 3.58
CA PHE A 382 -4.88 11.81 2.56
C PHE A 382 -4.82 10.29 2.36
N PHE A 383 -4.89 9.50 3.44
CA PHE A 383 -4.82 8.04 3.40
C PHE A 383 -6.19 7.34 3.43
N ARG A 384 -7.30 8.07 3.24
CA ARG A 384 -8.65 7.52 3.43
C ARG A 384 -9.04 6.46 2.40
N GLY A 385 -8.48 6.51 1.19
CA GLY A 385 -8.87 5.67 0.07
C GLY A 385 -8.59 4.20 0.33
N LYS A 386 -9.65 3.39 0.43
CA LYS A 386 -9.58 1.96 0.71
C LYS A 386 -10.26 1.18 -0.41
N LEU A 387 -9.57 0.14 -0.89
CA LEU A 387 -10.15 -0.86 -1.77
C LEU A 387 -10.18 -2.20 -1.06
N GLU A 388 -11.26 -2.96 -1.29
CA GLU A 388 -11.28 -4.37 -0.95
C GLU A 388 -10.92 -5.19 -2.17
N VAL A 389 -10.03 -6.15 -1.95
CA VAL A 389 -9.52 -7.08 -2.95
C VAL A 389 -9.82 -8.48 -2.46
N GLU A 390 -10.50 -9.26 -3.29
CA GLU A 390 -10.82 -10.65 -2.99
C GLU A 390 -10.43 -11.54 -4.18
N PRO A 391 -10.16 -12.83 -3.94
CA PRO A 391 -10.06 -13.76 -5.05
C PRO A 391 -11.41 -13.88 -5.78
N ILE A 392 -11.35 -14.29 -7.06
CA ILE A 392 -12.53 -14.77 -7.78
C ILE A 392 -13.09 -16.03 -7.12
N ALA A 393 -14.30 -16.46 -7.53
CA ALA A 393 -14.97 -17.65 -6.97
C ALA A 393 -14.10 -18.92 -7.00
N GLN A 394 -13.16 -19.01 -7.95
CA GLN A 394 -12.24 -20.15 -8.09
C GLN A 394 -11.07 -20.13 -7.09
N ARG A 395 -10.86 -19.03 -6.35
CA ARG A 395 -9.75 -18.84 -5.41
C ARG A 395 -8.35 -18.87 -6.05
N VAL A 396 -8.30 -18.54 -7.33
CA VAL A 396 -7.08 -18.46 -8.16
C VAL A 396 -6.87 -17.01 -8.58
N PHE A 397 -5.64 -16.50 -8.42
CA PHE A 397 -5.24 -15.19 -8.91
C PHE A 397 -4.60 -15.24 -10.29
N ALA A 398 -3.76 -16.24 -10.55
CA ALA A 398 -3.04 -16.38 -11.82
C ALA A 398 -2.70 -17.84 -12.12
N VAL A 399 -2.47 -18.13 -13.41
CA VAL A 399 -2.03 -19.44 -13.91
C VAL A 399 -0.95 -19.23 -14.97
N MET A 400 0.07 -20.08 -15.01
CA MET A 400 1.05 -20.11 -16.09
C MET A 400 1.50 -21.53 -16.42
N ASN A 401 2.03 -21.72 -17.62
CA ASN A 401 2.64 -22.96 -18.07
C ASN A 401 4.10 -22.96 -17.62
N GLN A 402 4.46 -23.79 -16.62
CA GLN A 402 5.84 -23.88 -16.13
C GLN A 402 6.68 -24.80 -17.01
N GLY A 403 6.05 -25.76 -17.70
CA GLY A 403 6.72 -26.75 -18.55
C GLY A 403 7.42 -26.17 -19.78
N VAL A 404 7.13 -24.92 -20.16
CA VAL A 404 7.87 -24.21 -21.20
C VAL A 404 9.34 -24.12 -20.83
N SER A 405 10.23 -24.44 -21.78
CA SER A 405 11.67 -24.28 -21.59
C SER A 405 12.03 -22.85 -21.18
N HIS A 406 12.78 -22.74 -20.09
CA HIS A 406 13.28 -21.47 -19.55
C HIS A 406 14.62 -21.71 -18.86
N THR A 407 15.38 -20.63 -18.70
CA THR A 407 16.68 -20.65 -18.03
C THR A 407 16.64 -19.73 -16.81
N VAL A 408 17.74 -19.70 -16.05
CA VAL A 408 17.93 -18.75 -14.95
C VAL A 408 19.22 -18.02 -15.22
N ASP A 409 19.18 -16.68 -15.23
CA ASP A 409 20.37 -15.86 -15.44
C ASP A 409 21.26 -15.79 -14.17
N SER A 410 22.41 -15.13 -14.29
CA SER A 410 23.37 -14.99 -13.17
C SER A 410 22.82 -14.27 -11.95
N ASP A 411 21.75 -13.48 -12.13
CA ASP A 411 21.09 -12.71 -11.07
C ASP A 411 19.86 -13.47 -10.49
N GLY A 412 19.68 -14.72 -10.89
CA GLY A 412 18.59 -15.60 -10.42
C GLY A 412 17.23 -15.28 -11.03
N TYR A 413 17.15 -14.55 -12.15
CA TYR A 413 15.88 -14.31 -12.83
C TYR A 413 15.53 -15.47 -13.77
N PRO A 414 14.32 -16.04 -13.66
CA PRO A 414 13.80 -16.96 -14.67
C PRO A 414 13.61 -16.23 -16.00
N ARG A 415 14.23 -16.74 -17.06
CA ARG A 415 14.23 -16.16 -18.41
C ARG A 415 13.59 -17.10 -19.40
N ARG A 416 12.68 -16.58 -20.22
CA ARG A 416 12.12 -17.33 -21.35
C ARG A 416 13.23 -17.65 -22.35
N SER A 417 13.24 -18.87 -22.87
CA SER A 417 14.23 -19.29 -23.87
C SER A 417 14.03 -18.63 -25.24
N ASP A 418 12.83 -18.14 -25.55
CA ASP A 418 12.46 -17.59 -26.87
C ASP A 418 12.84 -16.11 -27.05
N ASN A 419 12.67 -15.29 -26.01
CA ASN A 419 12.83 -13.84 -26.09
C ASN A 419 13.64 -13.22 -24.95
N ASN A 420 14.17 -14.05 -24.03
CA ASN A 420 14.93 -13.61 -22.85
C ASN A 420 14.16 -12.65 -21.91
N GLY A 421 12.84 -12.58 -22.04
CA GLY A 421 11.95 -11.89 -21.10
C GLY A 421 11.84 -12.63 -19.78
N ILE A 422 11.27 -11.98 -18.76
CA ILE A 422 10.99 -12.63 -17.48
C ILE A 422 9.99 -13.77 -17.70
N PHE A 423 10.30 -14.95 -17.19
CA PHE A 423 9.39 -16.09 -17.20
C PHE A 423 8.50 -16.07 -15.95
N GLY A 424 7.19 -15.92 -16.16
CA GLY A 424 6.27 -15.64 -15.07
C GLY A 424 4.79 -15.56 -15.46
N PHE A 425 3.97 -15.14 -14.51
CA PHE A 425 2.54 -14.93 -14.67
C PHE A 425 2.26 -13.62 -15.39
N GLU A 426 1.54 -13.71 -16.51
CA GLU A 426 1.25 -12.58 -17.41
C GLU A 426 -0.16 -11.98 -17.21
N ALA A 427 -0.99 -12.59 -16.36
CA ALA A 427 -2.32 -12.05 -16.05
C ALA A 427 -2.75 -12.39 -14.61
N VAL A 428 -3.45 -11.45 -13.98
CA VAL A 428 -4.05 -11.63 -12.65
C VAL A 428 -5.54 -11.32 -12.71
N ARG A 429 -6.39 -12.22 -12.19
CA ARG A 429 -7.83 -11.98 -11.99
C ARG A 429 -8.15 -11.87 -10.52
N LEU A 430 -8.94 -10.87 -10.17
CA LEU A 430 -9.42 -10.66 -8.81
C LEU A 430 -10.72 -9.85 -8.80
N ASN A 431 -11.41 -9.92 -7.68
CA ASN A 431 -12.58 -9.12 -7.36
C ASN A 431 -12.13 -7.84 -6.65
N VAL A 432 -12.62 -6.68 -7.10
CA VAL A 432 -12.33 -5.38 -6.48
C VAL A 432 -13.62 -4.61 -6.21
N ARG A 433 -13.65 -3.86 -5.11
CA ARG A 433 -14.64 -2.80 -4.86
C ARG A 433 -14.03 -1.67 -4.05
N ASN A 434 -14.64 -0.50 -4.12
CA ASN A 434 -14.30 0.64 -3.28
C ASN A 434 -14.98 0.51 -1.91
N SER A 435 -14.18 0.38 -0.86
CA SER A 435 -14.64 0.28 0.53
C SER A 435 -14.36 1.55 1.33
N THR A 436 -14.03 2.65 0.65
CA THR A 436 -13.82 3.95 1.29
C THR A 436 -15.11 4.41 1.97
N ASP A 437 -15.01 4.77 3.26
CA ASP A 437 -16.13 5.26 4.04
C ASP A 437 -16.55 6.66 3.58
N PRO A 438 -17.86 7.00 3.53
CA PRO A 438 -18.32 8.37 3.31
C PRO A 438 -17.76 9.34 4.35
N ILE A 439 -17.53 10.58 3.94
CA ILE A 439 -17.08 11.63 4.84
C ILE A 439 -18.30 12.32 5.43
N VAL A 440 -18.37 12.36 6.77
CA VAL A 440 -19.31 13.24 7.47
C VAL A 440 -18.59 14.55 7.75
N GLU A 441 -19.04 15.61 7.08
CA GLU A 441 -18.49 16.96 7.16
C GLU A 441 -18.59 17.50 8.57
N SER A 442 -17.45 17.75 9.21
CA SER A 442 -17.40 18.23 10.59
C SER A 442 -18.07 19.60 10.71
N GLY A 443 -18.84 19.78 11.78
CA GLY A 443 -19.68 20.98 11.99
C GLY A 443 -20.95 21.04 11.15
N THR A 444 -21.26 20.00 10.37
CA THR A 444 -22.49 19.89 9.58
C THR A 444 -23.11 18.50 9.73
N VAL A 445 -24.20 18.26 9.00
CA VAL A 445 -24.80 16.92 8.82
C VAL A 445 -24.59 16.40 7.39
N SER A 446 -23.78 17.08 6.59
CA SER A 446 -23.53 16.71 5.20
C SER A 446 -22.71 15.42 5.14
N ILE A 447 -23.14 14.51 4.27
CA ILE A 447 -22.46 13.24 4.00
C ILE A 447 -21.98 13.30 2.56
N VAL A 448 -20.68 13.17 2.37
CA VAL A 448 -20.04 13.18 1.05
C VAL A 448 -19.55 11.77 0.72
N ASP A 449 -20.27 11.13 -0.18
CA ASP A 449 -19.90 9.81 -0.70
C ASP A 449 -18.52 9.84 -1.35
N GLN A 450 -17.70 8.85 -1.02
CA GLN A 450 -16.36 8.66 -1.58
C GLN A 450 -16.42 7.76 -2.82
N ILE A 451 -17.36 8.04 -3.72
CA ILE A 451 -17.55 7.30 -4.97
C ILE A 451 -16.34 7.52 -5.89
N ALA A 452 -15.84 6.45 -6.51
CA ALA A 452 -14.76 6.53 -7.49
C ALA A 452 -15.30 7.09 -8.82
N GLY A 453 -14.64 8.15 -9.31
CA GLY A 453 -14.92 8.77 -10.60
C GLY A 453 -13.91 8.40 -11.68
N GLY A 454 -13.67 9.34 -12.60
CA GLY A 454 -12.65 9.18 -13.64
C GLY A 454 -11.26 8.96 -13.05
N GLY A 455 -10.59 7.88 -13.45
CA GLY A 455 -9.29 7.49 -12.91
C GLY A 455 -8.68 6.28 -13.59
N THR A 456 -7.65 5.72 -12.96
CA THR A 456 -6.92 4.54 -13.44
C THR A 456 -6.71 3.55 -12.30
N LEU A 457 -6.90 2.27 -12.61
CA LEU A 457 -6.63 1.14 -11.73
C LEU A 457 -5.40 0.37 -12.22
N ARG A 458 -4.50 -0.02 -11.32
CA ARG A 458 -3.37 -0.92 -11.60
C ARG A 458 -3.26 -1.98 -10.52
N ALA A 459 -2.79 -3.17 -10.90
CA ALA A 459 -2.32 -4.16 -9.95
C ALA A 459 -0.80 -4.09 -9.85
N VAL A 460 -0.28 -4.17 -8.62
CA VAL A 460 1.13 -4.19 -8.29
C VAL A 460 1.39 -5.46 -7.49
N ALA A 461 2.14 -6.39 -8.08
CA ALA A 461 2.63 -7.57 -7.39
C ALA A 461 3.92 -7.21 -6.67
N ARG A 462 3.94 -7.22 -5.33
CA ARG A 462 5.12 -6.96 -4.52
C ARG A 462 5.66 -8.27 -3.98
N TYR A 463 6.94 -8.54 -4.18
CA TYR A 463 7.54 -9.83 -3.84
C TYR A 463 9.04 -9.71 -3.57
N HIS A 464 9.59 -10.75 -2.97
CA HIS A 464 11.01 -11.07 -3.05
C HIS A 464 11.18 -12.23 -4.06
N ARG A 465 12.41 -12.59 -4.43
CA ARG A 465 12.64 -13.76 -5.27
C ARG A 465 13.39 -14.85 -4.53
N ASN A 466 13.04 -16.11 -4.80
CA ASN A 466 13.90 -17.24 -4.55
C ASN A 466 15.04 -17.22 -5.57
N ALA A 467 16.19 -16.65 -5.19
CA ALA A 467 17.34 -16.57 -6.09
C ALA A 467 17.91 -17.96 -6.44
N CYS A 468 17.62 -18.99 -5.63
CA CYS A 468 18.11 -20.35 -5.85
C CYS A 468 17.24 -21.16 -6.81
N TYR A 469 16.15 -20.56 -7.32
CA TYR A 469 15.25 -21.20 -8.28
C TYR A 469 16.02 -21.82 -9.45
N LYS A 470 15.57 -23.00 -9.86
CA LYS A 470 16.04 -23.69 -11.06
C LYS A 470 14.83 -24.27 -11.81
N PRO A 471 14.91 -24.40 -13.15
CA PRO A 471 13.82 -24.97 -13.93
C PRO A 471 13.42 -26.40 -13.51
N ASP A 472 14.39 -27.16 -12.98
CA ASP A 472 14.21 -28.51 -12.44
C ASP A 472 13.62 -28.55 -11.01
N LEU A 473 13.36 -27.38 -10.42
CA LEU A 473 12.82 -27.16 -9.07
C LEU A 473 13.72 -27.65 -7.93
N SER A 474 14.96 -28.04 -8.21
CA SER A 474 15.92 -28.44 -7.15
C SER A 474 16.32 -27.27 -6.23
N GLY A 475 15.97 -26.05 -6.63
CA GLY A 475 16.13 -24.80 -5.88
C GLY A 475 14.96 -24.41 -4.97
N GLU A 476 13.89 -25.18 -4.95
CA GLU A 476 12.68 -24.90 -4.14
C GLU A 476 12.70 -25.59 -2.78
N ARG A 477 11.93 -25.05 -1.83
CA ARG A 477 11.71 -25.69 -0.52
C ARG A 477 10.91 -26.98 -0.69
N VAL A 478 11.31 -28.01 0.05
CA VAL A 478 10.66 -29.32 -0.02
C VAL A 478 10.06 -29.69 1.33
N GLU A 479 8.74 -29.79 1.40
CA GLU A 479 8.06 -30.40 2.53
C GLU A 479 8.10 -31.92 2.39
N SER A 480 8.74 -32.61 3.34
CA SER A 480 8.72 -34.06 3.41
C SER A 480 7.67 -34.52 4.42
N TYR A 481 6.79 -35.43 4.00
CA TYR A 481 5.88 -36.09 4.92
C TYR A 481 6.65 -36.84 6.00
N SER A 482 6.35 -36.55 7.27
CA SER A 482 6.86 -37.25 8.44
C SER A 482 5.68 -37.62 9.35
N PRO A 483 5.70 -38.79 10.03
CA PRO A 483 4.65 -39.15 10.96
C PRO A 483 4.45 -38.05 12.01
N PRO A 484 3.20 -37.73 12.38
CA PRO A 484 2.94 -36.78 13.45
C PRO A 484 3.76 -37.13 14.70
N PRO A 485 4.37 -36.14 15.38
CA PRO A 485 4.05 -34.71 15.32
C PRO A 485 4.93 -33.87 14.38
N ALA A 486 5.89 -34.45 13.66
CA ALA A 486 6.92 -33.66 12.97
C ALA A 486 6.54 -33.32 11.51
N LEU A 487 6.72 -32.05 11.13
CA LEU A 487 6.81 -31.61 9.73
C LEU A 487 8.30 -31.32 9.45
N ILE A 488 8.88 -31.93 8.41
CA ILE A 488 10.28 -31.69 8.04
C ILE A 488 10.28 -30.89 6.73
N ILE A 489 10.60 -29.60 6.84
CA ILE A 489 10.84 -28.74 5.68
C ILE A 489 12.34 -28.76 5.42
N ALA A 490 12.73 -29.25 4.25
CA ALA A 490 14.12 -29.22 3.77
C ALA A 490 14.34 -27.95 2.96
N GLU A 491 15.31 -27.15 3.39
CA GLU A 491 15.75 -25.96 2.67
C GLU A 491 16.64 -26.34 1.47
N PRO A 492 16.55 -25.61 0.34
CA PRO A 492 17.35 -25.91 -0.84
C PRO A 492 18.83 -25.59 -0.63
N ALA A 493 19.70 -26.43 -1.21
CA ALA A 493 21.14 -26.19 -1.24
C ALA A 493 21.50 -25.23 -2.38
N CYS A 494 21.59 -23.94 -2.05
CA CYS A 494 22.02 -22.89 -2.97
C CYS A 494 23.54 -22.94 -3.23
N VAL A 495 23.99 -22.24 -4.26
CA VAL A 495 25.43 -22.03 -4.48
C VAL A 495 26.02 -21.32 -3.25
N PRO A 496 27.21 -21.70 -2.74
CA PRO A 496 27.80 -21.04 -1.57
C PRO A 496 27.88 -19.52 -1.75
N GLY A 497 27.32 -18.77 -0.81
CA GLY A 497 27.25 -17.30 -0.84
C GLY A 497 26.01 -16.72 -1.53
N GLN A 498 25.15 -17.54 -2.13
CA GLN A 498 23.87 -17.12 -2.70
C GLN A 498 22.77 -17.14 -1.64
N SER A 499 22.03 -16.04 -1.50
CA SER A 499 20.87 -15.98 -0.60
C SER A 499 19.68 -16.78 -1.16
N GLN A 500 18.94 -17.47 -0.29
CA GLN A 500 17.67 -18.14 -0.63
C GLN A 500 16.54 -17.17 -0.97
N ARG A 501 16.73 -15.89 -0.67
CA ARG A 501 15.74 -14.83 -0.83
C ARG A 501 16.45 -13.52 -1.14
N THR A 502 15.93 -12.74 -2.08
CA THR A 502 16.49 -11.39 -2.32
C THR A 502 16.41 -10.52 -1.06
N GLU A 503 17.39 -9.63 -0.87
CA GLU A 503 17.45 -8.74 0.29
C GLU A 503 16.51 -7.53 0.17
N PHE A 504 16.13 -7.20 -1.06
CA PHE A 504 15.25 -6.09 -1.38
C PHE A 504 13.96 -6.59 -2.04
N GLN A 505 12.90 -5.80 -1.87
CA GLN A 505 11.59 -6.06 -2.47
C GLN A 505 11.57 -5.59 -3.91
N GLU A 506 11.04 -6.42 -4.79
CA GLU A 506 10.76 -6.11 -6.18
C GLU A 506 9.25 -5.97 -6.39
N ILE A 507 8.88 -5.37 -7.52
CA ILE A 507 7.49 -5.28 -7.94
C ILE A 507 7.33 -5.67 -9.40
N SER A 508 6.18 -6.19 -9.78
CA SER A 508 5.67 -6.20 -11.15
C SER A 508 4.42 -5.33 -11.21
N VAL A 509 4.23 -4.58 -12.30
CA VAL A 509 3.14 -3.60 -12.43
C VAL A 509 2.32 -3.90 -13.68
N SER A 510 1.00 -4.03 -13.52
CA SER A 510 0.10 -4.28 -14.65
C SER A 510 -0.02 -3.07 -15.58
N ALA A 511 -0.49 -3.31 -16.79
CA ALA A 511 -1.08 -2.28 -17.64
C ALA A 511 -2.22 -1.54 -16.90
N PRO A 512 -2.43 -0.25 -17.20
CA PRO A 512 -3.51 0.53 -16.58
C PRO A 512 -4.88 0.10 -17.10
N ILE A 513 -5.86 0.02 -16.20
CA ILE A 513 -7.28 -0.16 -16.54
C ILE A 513 -8.00 1.18 -16.28
N PRO A 514 -8.65 1.80 -17.27
CA PRO A 514 -9.41 3.02 -17.04
C PRO A 514 -10.64 2.76 -16.17
N VAL A 515 -10.96 3.73 -15.31
CA VAL A 515 -12.18 3.76 -14.49
C VAL A 515 -12.97 4.99 -14.91
N SER A 516 -14.20 4.79 -15.38
CA SER A 516 -15.09 5.89 -15.81
C SER A 516 -16.07 6.30 -14.70
N GLY A 517 -16.32 5.40 -13.74
CA GLY A 517 -17.25 5.65 -12.63
C GLY A 517 -17.63 4.38 -11.86
N PRO A 518 -18.77 4.40 -11.14
CA PRO A 518 -19.15 3.34 -10.20
C PRO A 518 -19.36 1.95 -10.82
N SER A 519 -19.68 1.85 -12.11
CA SER A 519 -19.79 0.56 -12.78
C SER A 519 -18.45 -0.16 -12.91
N ASP A 520 -17.36 0.61 -13.00
CA ASP A 520 -16.00 0.08 -13.14
C ASP A 520 -15.34 -0.21 -11.81
N LEU A 521 -15.71 0.54 -10.76
CA LEU A 521 -15.22 0.38 -9.39
C LEU A 521 -16.35 0.73 -8.39
N PRO A 522 -17.22 -0.23 -8.06
CA PRO A 522 -18.43 0.03 -7.27
C PRO A 522 -18.10 0.27 -5.80
N GLY A 523 -18.88 1.15 -5.14
CA GLY A 523 -18.80 1.42 -3.70
C GLY A 523 -18.49 2.88 -3.38
N GLY A 524 -18.11 3.16 -2.14
CA GLY A 524 -17.84 4.52 -1.65
C GLY A 524 -19.04 5.28 -1.09
N ALA A 525 -20.26 4.74 -1.15
CA ALA A 525 -21.49 5.36 -0.63
C ALA A 525 -21.92 4.82 0.75
N GLY A 526 -20.99 4.18 1.48
CA GLY A 526 -21.25 3.55 2.77
C GLY A 526 -21.93 2.18 2.66
N GLN A 527 -22.54 1.74 3.77
CA GLN A 527 -23.17 0.42 3.88
C GLN A 527 -24.63 0.43 3.35
N PRO A 528 -25.12 -0.69 2.78
CA PRO A 528 -24.39 -1.93 2.51
C PRO A 528 -23.44 -1.78 1.31
N LEU A 529 -22.25 -2.37 1.40
CA LEU A 529 -21.29 -2.37 0.29
C LEU A 529 -21.85 -3.13 -0.93
N PRO A 530 -21.65 -2.61 -2.16
CA PRO A 530 -22.08 -3.30 -3.37
C PRO A 530 -21.28 -4.57 -3.63
N ALA A 531 -21.77 -5.37 -4.57
CA ALA A 531 -21.05 -6.55 -5.06
C ALA A 531 -19.72 -6.15 -5.71
N PHE A 532 -18.75 -7.05 -5.62
CA PHE A 532 -17.47 -6.90 -6.29
C PHE A 532 -17.61 -6.92 -7.80
N VAL A 533 -16.65 -6.30 -8.49
CA VAL A 533 -16.44 -6.46 -9.93
C VAL A 533 -15.15 -7.26 -10.17
N GLU A 534 -15.22 -8.27 -11.03
CA GLU A 534 -14.03 -9.00 -11.48
C GLU A 534 -13.22 -8.11 -12.43
N LYS A 535 -11.92 -8.01 -12.20
CA LYS A 535 -10.96 -7.35 -13.08
C LYS A 535 -9.86 -8.32 -13.46
N MET A 536 -9.45 -8.23 -14.72
CA MET A 536 -8.29 -8.93 -15.25
C MET A 536 -7.19 -7.91 -15.54
N PHE A 537 -6.10 -8.00 -14.80
CA PHE A 537 -4.93 -7.15 -14.93
C PHE A 537 -3.90 -7.83 -15.85
N ASP A 538 -3.43 -7.08 -16.83
CA ASP A 538 -2.44 -7.53 -17.81
C ASP A 538 -1.01 -7.24 -17.30
N PHE A 539 -0.23 -8.31 -17.10
CA PHE A 539 1.18 -8.29 -16.71
C PHE A 539 2.08 -8.78 -17.85
N SER A 540 1.61 -8.89 -19.09
CA SER A 540 2.41 -9.40 -20.22
C SER A 540 3.69 -8.60 -20.48
N ALA A 541 3.66 -7.28 -20.30
CA ALA A 541 4.83 -6.41 -20.42
C ALA A 541 5.77 -6.48 -19.20
N ASP A 542 5.25 -6.93 -18.05
CA ASP A 542 6.01 -7.01 -16.80
C ASP A 542 5.54 -8.20 -15.93
N PRO A 543 5.89 -9.45 -16.29
CA PRO A 543 5.35 -10.63 -15.63
C PRO A 543 5.74 -10.74 -14.16
N ILE A 544 4.89 -11.38 -13.35
CA ILE A 544 5.25 -11.78 -11.98
C ILE A 544 6.13 -13.02 -12.10
N PRO A 545 7.41 -13.00 -11.70
CA PRO A 545 8.32 -14.11 -11.96
C PRO A 545 7.88 -15.38 -11.23
N ILE A 546 8.10 -16.54 -11.85
CA ILE A 546 7.71 -17.85 -11.28
C ILE A 546 8.39 -18.14 -9.93
N ASN A 547 9.53 -17.50 -9.65
CA ASN A 547 10.25 -17.64 -8.37
C ASN A 547 9.95 -16.51 -7.37
N ALA A 548 8.83 -15.81 -7.51
CA ALA A 548 8.36 -14.84 -6.53
C ALA A 548 8.07 -15.50 -5.17
N THR A 549 8.46 -14.85 -4.08
CA THR A 549 8.21 -15.23 -2.69
C THR A 549 7.69 -14.02 -1.91
N ASP A 550 7.02 -14.22 -0.77
CA ASP A 550 6.37 -13.15 -0.01
C ASP A 550 5.46 -12.27 -0.88
N LEU A 551 4.59 -12.92 -1.67
CA LEU A 551 3.84 -12.25 -2.74
C LEU A 551 2.58 -11.57 -2.22
N PHE A 552 2.52 -10.24 -2.38
CA PHE A 552 1.33 -9.44 -2.15
C PHE A 552 0.81 -8.87 -3.47
N ILE A 553 -0.49 -8.97 -3.71
CA ILE A 553 -1.13 -8.25 -4.82
C ILE A 553 -1.81 -7.02 -4.25
N GLN A 554 -1.30 -5.85 -4.64
CA GLN A 554 -1.91 -4.56 -4.34
C GLN A 554 -2.70 -4.07 -5.54
N VAL A 555 -3.89 -3.54 -5.32
CA VAL A 555 -4.64 -2.80 -6.33
C VAL A 555 -4.62 -1.34 -5.95
N VAL A 556 -4.21 -0.50 -6.88
CA VAL A 556 -4.02 0.95 -6.68
C VAL A 556 -4.92 1.68 -7.66
N TYR A 557 -5.82 2.50 -7.13
CA TYR A 557 -6.62 3.47 -7.88
C TYR A 557 -5.99 4.86 -7.72
N LEU A 558 -5.86 5.58 -8.83
CA LEU A 558 -5.56 7.01 -8.87
C LEU A 558 -6.62 7.72 -9.71
N GLY A 559 -7.33 8.67 -9.10
CA GLY A 559 -8.35 9.45 -9.79
C GLY A 559 -9.31 10.13 -8.83
N ARG A 560 -10.47 10.55 -9.34
CA ARG A 560 -11.46 11.26 -8.52
C ARG A 560 -12.04 10.36 -7.43
N LEU A 561 -12.09 10.84 -6.19
CA LEU A 561 -12.70 10.12 -5.06
C LEU A 561 -13.58 11.08 -4.27
N GLY A 562 -14.90 10.92 -4.42
CA GLY A 562 -15.88 11.90 -3.95
C GLY A 562 -15.72 13.24 -4.69
N GLU A 563 -15.48 14.30 -3.93
CA GLU A 563 -15.25 15.65 -4.48
C GLU A 563 -13.79 15.92 -4.84
N GLU A 564 -12.85 15.16 -4.28
CA GLU A 564 -11.43 15.34 -4.57
C GLU A 564 -11.08 14.80 -5.96
N ARG A 565 -10.39 15.62 -6.75
CA ARG A 565 -10.04 15.33 -8.14
C ARG A 565 -9.06 14.16 -8.29
N GLU A 566 -8.02 14.11 -7.46
CA GLU A 566 -6.98 13.09 -7.51
C GLU A 566 -6.72 12.58 -6.09
N ALA A 567 -7.15 11.35 -5.83
CA ALA A 567 -6.87 10.64 -4.60
C ALA A 567 -6.29 9.26 -4.93
N VAL A 568 -5.58 8.67 -3.97
CA VAL A 568 -5.08 7.30 -4.07
C VAL A 568 -5.93 6.40 -3.17
N ALA A 569 -6.46 5.32 -3.73
CA ALA A 569 -7.08 4.25 -2.94
C ALA A 569 -6.32 2.93 -3.16
N VAL A 570 -6.04 2.21 -2.07
CA VAL A 570 -5.24 0.98 -2.11
C VAL A 570 -5.98 -0.16 -1.42
N GLY A 571 -5.92 -1.33 -2.03
CA GLY A 571 -6.28 -2.61 -1.41
C GLY A 571 -5.11 -3.57 -1.54
N THR A 572 -4.84 -4.38 -0.52
CA THR A 572 -3.75 -5.37 -0.55
C THR A 572 -4.28 -6.73 -0.16
N PHE A 573 -3.86 -7.76 -0.90
CA PHE A 573 -4.16 -9.14 -0.58
C PHE A 573 -2.86 -9.95 -0.53
N ASP A 574 -2.71 -10.73 0.53
CA ASP A 574 -1.61 -11.69 0.70
C ASP A 574 -1.91 -12.97 -0.08
N VAL A 575 -1.03 -13.31 -1.03
CA VAL A 575 -1.22 -14.41 -1.97
C VAL A 575 -0.19 -15.48 -1.68
N ARG A 576 -0.59 -16.75 -1.78
CA ARG A 576 0.37 -17.85 -1.67
C ARG A 576 1.41 -17.76 -2.78
N GLU A 577 2.63 -18.13 -2.43
CA GLU A 577 3.73 -18.25 -3.38
C GLU A 577 3.36 -19.19 -4.54
N PRO A 578 3.99 -19.02 -5.71
CA PRO A 578 3.78 -19.86 -6.88
C PRO A 578 3.76 -21.34 -6.53
N THR A 579 2.58 -21.93 -6.62
CA THR A 579 2.37 -23.35 -6.36
C THR A 579 2.42 -24.07 -7.68
N ILE A 580 3.47 -24.86 -7.89
CA ILE A 580 3.66 -25.64 -9.10
C ILE A 580 2.86 -26.95 -8.97
N VAL A 581 2.31 -27.39 -10.08
CA VAL A 581 1.43 -28.56 -10.20
C VAL A 581 1.93 -29.42 -11.34
N ALA A 582 2.19 -30.69 -11.05
CA ALA A 582 2.64 -31.67 -12.02
C ALA A 582 1.59 -32.79 -12.17
N ALA A 583 1.18 -33.06 -13.40
CA ALA A 583 0.30 -34.16 -13.75
C ALA A 583 1.04 -35.13 -14.69
N TRP A 584 0.93 -36.42 -14.41
CA TRP A 584 1.51 -37.50 -15.22
C TRP A 584 0.63 -38.74 -15.17
N ASN A 585 0.87 -39.65 -16.11
CA ASN A 585 0.18 -40.93 -16.19
C ASN A 585 0.92 -42.00 -15.37
N ASN A 586 0.25 -42.62 -14.39
CA ASN A 586 0.83 -43.63 -13.49
C ASN A 586 -0.03 -44.90 -13.43
N THR A 587 -0.83 -45.14 -14.47
CA THR A 587 -1.68 -46.33 -14.67
C THR A 587 -0.87 -47.59 -14.95
N ASP A 588 0.16 -47.41 -15.76
CA ASP A 588 0.71 -48.46 -16.61
C ASP A 588 2.18 -48.73 -16.29
N TYR A 589 2.87 -47.75 -15.69
CA TYR A 589 4.30 -47.80 -15.40
C TYR A 589 4.62 -47.23 -14.03
N PHE A 590 5.67 -47.77 -13.42
CA PHE A 590 6.27 -47.28 -12.18
C PHE A 590 7.79 -47.16 -12.30
N TYR A 591 8.41 -46.33 -11.48
CA TYR A 591 9.87 -46.15 -11.48
C TYR A 591 10.54 -46.91 -10.34
N ASN A 592 11.52 -47.75 -10.65
CA ASN A 592 12.20 -48.61 -9.66
C ASN A 592 13.50 -48.02 -9.06
N ASN A 593 13.74 -46.71 -9.23
CA ASN A 593 14.98 -45.96 -8.99
C ASN A 593 16.02 -45.94 -10.12
N SER A 594 15.92 -46.83 -11.11
CA SER A 594 16.87 -46.89 -12.24
C SER A 594 16.20 -46.83 -13.60
N ILE A 595 15.04 -47.48 -13.75
CA ILE A 595 14.28 -47.57 -15.00
C ILE A 595 12.78 -47.51 -14.70
N TRP A 596 12.01 -47.07 -15.71
CA TRP A 596 10.56 -47.22 -15.71
C TRP A 596 10.20 -48.65 -16.11
N LEU A 597 9.35 -49.30 -15.32
CA LEU A 597 8.90 -50.68 -15.53
C LEU A 597 7.38 -50.71 -15.71
N PRO A 598 6.84 -51.55 -16.59
CA PRO A 598 5.39 -51.72 -16.72
C PRO A 598 4.81 -52.37 -15.46
N GLN A 599 3.66 -51.85 -14.99
CA GLN A 599 2.94 -52.34 -13.82
C GLN A 599 2.20 -53.65 -14.12
N ASN A 600 1.78 -53.89 -15.37
CA ASN A 600 1.14 -55.13 -15.81
C ASN A 600 1.19 -55.33 -17.34
N SER A 601 1.68 -56.48 -17.82
CA SER A 601 1.68 -56.86 -19.24
C SER A 601 0.34 -57.43 -19.76
N LEU A 602 -0.67 -57.59 -18.89
CA LEU A 602 -1.97 -58.18 -19.22
C LEU A 602 -3.06 -57.15 -19.55
N TYR A 603 -2.80 -55.85 -19.38
CA TYR A 603 -3.74 -54.78 -19.71
C TYR A 603 -3.15 -53.86 -20.80
N PRO A 604 -3.98 -53.35 -21.73
CA PRO A 604 -3.49 -52.46 -22.77
C PRO A 604 -3.03 -51.13 -22.15
N LEU A 605 -1.75 -50.83 -22.32
CA LEU A 605 -1.13 -49.57 -21.92
C LEU A 605 -1.77 -48.41 -22.70
N ARG A 606 -2.13 -47.31 -22.03
CA ARG A 606 -2.81 -46.15 -22.62
C ARG A 606 -2.26 -44.83 -22.12
N ALA A 607 -1.82 -43.98 -23.06
CA ALA A 607 -1.47 -42.60 -22.77
C ALA A 607 -2.73 -41.73 -22.60
N ALA A 608 -2.60 -40.61 -21.88
CA ALA A 608 -3.61 -39.56 -21.95
C ALA A 608 -3.29 -38.64 -23.13
N ASP A 609 -4.13 -38.68 -24.16
CA ASP A 609 -4.00 -37.85 -25.36
C ASP A 609 -4.10 -36.37 -25.06
N ASN A 610 -5.07 -36.00 -24.22
CA ASN A 610 -5.25 -34.63 -23.81
C ASN A 610 -5.37 -34.55 -22.29
N PHE A 611 -4.95 -33.41 -21.76
CA PHE A 611 -5.03 -33.11 -20.34
C PHE A 611 -5.66 -31.73 -20.14
N ARG A 612 -6.58 -31.63 -19.18
CA ARG A 612 -7.17 -30.35 -18.78
C ARG A 612 -7.10 -30.23 -17.27
N SER A 613 -6.79 -29.03 -16.80
CA SER A 613 -6.83 -28.66 -15.38
C SER A 613 -7.91 -27.62 -15.13
N CYS A 614 -8.70 -27.86 -14.09
CA CYS A 614 -9.75 -26.96 -13.65
C CYS A 614 -9.60 -26.64 -12.18
N SER A 615 -10.13 -25.50 -11.75
CA SER A 615 -10.11 -25.10 -10.33
C SER A 615 -11.41 -24.45 -9.89
N GLY A 616 -11.66 -24.46 -8.59
CA GLY A 616 -12.79 -23.77 -7.95
C GLY A 616 -14.10 -24.54 -7.88
N LEU A 617 -15.10 -23.89 -7.26
CA LEU A 617 -16.50 -24.34 -7.16
C LEU A 617 -17.43 -23.14 -7.47
N PRO A 618 -18.09 -23.08 -8.63
CA PRO A 618 -18.05 -24.05 -9.72
C PRO A 618 -16.67 -24.16 -10.37
N ALA A 619 -16.34 -25.35 -10.88
CA ALA A 619 -15.05 -25.62 -11.49
C ALA A 619 -14.96 -24.94 -12.87
N LYS A 620 -13.90 -24.15 -13.07
CA LYS A 620 -13.62 -23.45 -14.33
C LYS A 620 -12.32 -23.95 -14.95
N TRP A 621 -12.21 -23.82 -16.27
CA TRP A 621 -11.07 -24.27 -17.05
C TRP A 621 -9.87 -23.33 -16.88
N MET A 622 -8.74 -23.86 -16.40
CA MET A 622 -7.54 -23.08 -16.08
C MET A 622 -6.43 -23.27 -17.12
N TYR A 623 -6.18 -24.52 -17.48
CA TYR A 623 -5.04 -24.93 -18.30
C TYR A 623 -5.37 -26.18 -19.12
N SER A 624 -4.72 -26.35 -20.28
CA SER A 624 -4.84 -27.57 -21.09
C SER A 624 -3.58 -27.90 -21.86
N VAL A 625 -3.36 -29.19 -22.10
CA VAL A 625 -2.38 -29.73 -23.05
C VAL A 625 -3.15 -30.60 -24.04
N VAL A 626 -2.92 -30.37 -25.33
CA VAL A 626 -3.46 -31.17 -26.42
C VAL A 626 -2.31 -31.94 -27.05
N GLY A 627 -2.36 -33.26 -27.00
CA GLY A 627 -1.30 -34.11 -27.55
C GLY A 627 -1.31 -34.14 -29.07
N GLY A 628 -0.13 -34.33 -29.65
CA GLY A 628 0.07 -34.58 -31.08
C GLY A 628 -0.20 -36.04 -31.47
N ALA A 629 -0.20 -36.32 -32.77
CA ALA A 629 -0.48 -37.67 -33.29
C ALA A 629 0.53 -38.74 -32.85
N LEU A 630 1.78 -38.37 -32.52
CA LEU A 630 2.83 -39.27 -32.04
C LEU A 630 3.36 -38.87 -30.66
N ASP A 631 2.78 -37.84 -30.03
CA ASP A 631 3.23 -37.30 -28.74
C ASP A 631 2.00 -36.93 -27.89
N PRO A 632 1.39 -37.91 -27.21
CA PRO A 632 0.21 -37.67 -26.38
C PRO A 632 0.56 -36.78 -25.18
N ALA A 633 -0.40 -35.98 -24.70
CA ALA A 633 -0.17 -35.01 -23.63
C ALA A 633 0.50 -35.61 -22.38
N LEU A 634 0.14 -36.84 -21.99
CA LEU A 634 0.81 -37.59 -20.93
C LEU A 634 1.23 -38.97 -21.46
N LYS A 635 2.36 -39.02 -22.18
CA LYS A 635 2.95 -40.26 -22.73
C LYS A 635 3.46 -41.22 -21.65
N PHE A 636 3.38 -42.52 -21.94
CA PHE A 636 4.01 -43.58 -21.13
C PHE A 636 5.50 -43.73 -21.49
N PRO A 637 6.35 -44.21 -20.58
CA PRO A 637 7.75 -44.46 -20.86
C PRO A 637 7.91 -45.73 -21.71
N VAL A 638 8.43 -45.57 -22.92
CA VAL A 638 8.88 -46.69 -23.78
C VAL A 638 10.40 -46.81 -23.68
N THR A 639 11.00 -47.91 -24.12
CA THR A 639 12.43 -48.21 -23.91
C THR A 639 13.32 -47.06 -24.44
N GLY A 640 13.99 -46.32 -23.55
CA GLY A 640 14.80 -45.13 -23.89
C GLY A 640 14.10 -43.77 -23.80
N ASN A 641 12.78 -43.72 -23.55
CA ASN A 641 11.97 -42.50 -23.42
C ASN A 641 11.38 -42.34 -22.00
N ASN A 642 11.34 -41.09 -21.55
CA ASN A 642 10.77 -40.72 -20.26
C ASN A 642 9.24 -40.49 -20.35
N PRO A 643 8.45 -40.67 -19.27
CA PRO A 643 7.04 -40.34 -19.29
C PRO A 643 6.82 -38.83 -19.43
N GLY A 644 5.71 -38.47 -20.08
CA GLY A 644 5.30 -37.09 -20.29
C GLY A 644 4.66 -36.48 -19.05
N VAL A 645 5.05 -35.26 -18.72
CA VAL A 645 4.54 -34.52 -17.56
C VAL A 645 4.00 -33.16 -18.01
N ALA A 646 2.74 -32.90 -17.71
CA ALA A 646 2.16 -31.55 -17.83
C ALA A 646 2.41 -30.78 -16.54
N ARG A 647 3.12 -29.64 -16.63
CA ARG A 647 3.49 -28.85 -15.45
C ARG A 647 3.10 -27.38 -15.60
N TYR A 648 2.39 -26.88 -14.60
CA TYR A 648 1.77 -25.55 -14.61
C TYR A 648 1.80 -24.98 -13.19
N ALA A 649 1.75 -23.66 -13.05
CA ALA A 649 1.82 -22.99 -11.76
C ALA A 649 0.59 -22.13 -11.51
N TYR A 650 0.22 -22.00 -10.24
CA TYR A 650 -0.89 -21.17 -9.78
C TYR A 650 -0.46 -20.21 -8.70
N LEU A 651 -1.14 -19.06 -8.67
CA LEU A 651 -1.23 -18.20 -7.50
C LEU A 651 -2.59 -18.41 -6.85
N PHE A 652 -2.61 -18.82 -5.58
CA PHE A 652 -3.83 -19.12 -4.84
C PHE A 652 -4.07 -18.14 -3.69
N ALA A 653 -5.34 -17.93 -3.36
CA ALA A 653 -5.69 -17.31 -2.09
C ALA A 653 -5.31 -18.24 -0.92
N PRO A 654 -4.88 -17.69 0.24
CA PRO A 654 -4.77 -18.47 1.47
C PRO A 654 -6.10 -19.19 1.79
N PRO A 655 -6.07 -20.42 2.33
CA PRO A 655 -7.28 -21.14 2.70
C PRO A 655 -8.02 -20.42 3.84
N ILE A 656 -9.36 -20.36 3.76
CA ILE A 656 -10.21 -19.86 4.86
C ILE A 656 -10.81 -21.07 5.58
N GLY A 657 -10.49 -21.22 6.87
CA GLY A 657 -10.97 -22.34 7.70
C GLY A 657 -10.51 -23.71 7.19
N ALA A 658 -11.40 -24.72 7.25
CA ALA A 658 -11.11 -26.08 6.75
C ALA A 658 -11.27 -26.24 5.22
N GLY A 659 -11.47 -25.12 4.50
CA GLY A 659 -11.70 -25.10 3.06
C GLY A 659 -10.51 -25.65 2.28
N ASN A 660 -10.81 -26.49 1.29
CA ASN A 660 -9.82 -27.06 0.39
C ASN A 660 -9.63 -26.19 -0.85
N LEU A 661 -8.38 -25.94 -1.22
CA LEU A 661 -8.08 -25.59 -2.60
C LEU A 661 -8.35 -26.81 -3.48
N THR A 662 -9.05 -26.62 -4.60
CA THR A 662 -9.44 -27.74 -5.48
C THR A 662 -8.80 -27.58 -6.83
N ILE A 663 -8.06 -28.60 -7.25
CA ILE A 663 -7.58 -28.77 -8.62
C ILE A 663 -8.17 -30.06 -9.14
N ARG A 664 -8.89 -29.98 -10.26
CA ARG A 664 -9.50 -31.12 -10.94
C ARG A 664 -8.72 -31.40 -12.22
N SER A 665 -8.15 -32.59 -12.32
CA SER A 665 -7.55 -33.12 -13.53
C SER A 665 -8.59 -33.89 -14.35
N VAL A 666 -8.68 -33.56 -15.63
CA VAL A 666 -9.57 -34.20 -16.60
C VAL A 666 -8.71 -34.79 -17.72
N PRO A 667 -8.24 -36.04 -17.57
CA PRO A 667 -7.56 -36.75 -18.64
C PRO A 667 -8.55 -37.17 -19.73
N VAL A 668 -8.09 -37.20 -20.97
CA VAL A 668 -8.84 -37.69 -22.14
C VAL A 668 -7.99 -38.73 -22.86
N MET A 669 -8.53 -39.95 -23.00
CA MET A 669 -7.91 -41.07 -23.73
C MET A 669 -8.75 -41.44 -24.96
N ILE A 670 -8.13 -41.63 -26.11
CA ILE A 670 -8.76 -41.86 -27.40
C ILE A 670 -8.11 -43.10 -28.05
N PRO A 671 -8.89 -44.14 -28.39
CA PRO A 671 -10.33 -44.29 -28.18
C PRO A 671 -10.72 -44.49 -26.70
N GLU A 672 -12.02 -44.38 -26.40
CA GLU A 672 -12.59 -44.79 -25.11
C GLU A 672 -12.19 -46.22 -24.70
N PRO A 673 -12.24 -46.58 -23.40
CA PRO A 673 -12.74 -45.81 -22.25
C PRO A 673 -11.77 -44.75 -21.70
N HIS A 674 -12.32 -43.70 -21.10
CA HIS A 674 -11.56 -42.64 -20.41
C HIS A 674 -11.22 -43.03 -18.96
N ALA A 675 -10.15 -42.46 -18.40
CA ALA A 675 -9.81 -42.63 -16.98
C ALA A 675 -10.71 -41.74 -16.13
N ASP A 676 -10.99 -42.13 -14.89
CA ASP A 676 -11.83 -41.33 -14.01
C ASP A 676 -11.26 -39.92 -13.79
N VAL A 677 -12.15 -38.91 -13.78
CA VAL A 677 -11.80 -37.55 -13.35
C VAL A 677 -11.26 -37.58 -11.93
N ARG A 678 -10.11 -36.93 -11.71
CA ARG A 678 -9.50 -36.83 -10.38
C ARG A 678 -9.65 -35.42 -9.84
N VAL A 679 -10.13 -35.34 -8.60
CA VAL A 679 -10.24 -34.08 -7.86
C VAL A 679 -9.31 -34.19 -6.67
N SER A 680 -8.23 -33.40 -6.67
CA SER A 680 -7.45 -33.19 -5.46
C SER A 680 -8.00 -31.99 -4.72
N THR A 681 -8.09 -32.13 -3.41
CA THR A 681 -8.55 -31.08 -2.51
C THR A 681 -7.48 -30.91 -1.43
N THR A 682 -6.86 -29.74 -1.31
CA THR A 682 -5.76 -29.50 -0.38
C THR A 682 -6.20 -28.55 0.75
N LYS A 683 -6.18 -29.01 2.01
CA LYS A 683 -6.44 -28.18 3.22
C LYS A 683 -5.20 -27.36 3.62
N GLY A 684 -4.38 -26.96 2.66
CA GLY A 684 -3.00 -26.58 2.93
C GLY A 684 -2.09 -27.77 3.30
N ARG A 685 -2.53 -29.01 3.06
CA ARG A 685 -1.65 -30.19 3.01
C ARG A 685 -1.38 -30.54 1.55
N GLN A 686 -0.11 -30.52 1.16
CA GLN A 686 0.34 -31.12 -0.09
C GLN A 686 0.08 -32.63 0.01
N GLN A 687 -0.84 -33.15 -0.82
CA GLN A 687 -1.10 -34.59 -0.88
C GLN A 687 -0.30 -35.17 -2.03
N GLN A 688 0.67 -36.00 -1.68
CA GLN A 688 1.68 -36.56 -2.57
C GLN A 688 1.18 -37.83 -3.27
N ALA A 689 1.60 -38.04 -4.50
CA ALA A 689 1.64 -39.37 -5.13
C ALA A 689 2.91 -40.13 -4.70
N ASN A 690 2.96 -41.42 -5.01
CA ASN A 690 3.60 -42.42 -4.18
C ASN A 690 5.10 -42.72 -4.41
N LYS A 691 5.77 -43.21 -3.35
CA LYS A 691 7.08 -43.88 -3.31
C LYS A 691 6.83 -45.33 -3.64
N GLU A 692 7.19 -45.76 -4.83
CA GLU A 692 7.34 -47.18 -5.11
C GLU A 692 8.79 -47.58 -4.85
N ARG A 693 9.18 -47.73 -3.57
CA ARG A 693 10.42 -48.46 -3.27
C ARG A 693 10.10 -49.94 -3.28
N ILE A 694 9.99 -50.50 -4.48
CA ILE A 694 9.92 -51.94 -4.70
C ILE A 694 11.37 -52.44 -4.73
N ASP A 695 11.74 -53.22 -3.71
CA ASP A 695 13.04 -53.90 -3.70
C ASP A 695 13.09 -54.86 -4.89
N SER A 696 14.18 -54.86 -5.66
CA SER A 696 14.31 -55.72 -6.84
C SER A 696 14.13 -57.20 -6.53
N SER A 697 14.34 -57.61 -5.27
CA SER A 697 14.13 -58.97 -4.79
C SER A 697 12.66 -59.41 -4.75
N VAL A 698 11.69 -58.48 -4.73
CA VAL A 698 10.26 -58.83 -4.71
C VAL A 698 9.59 -58.71 -6.08
N LEU A 699 10.29 -58.18 -7.10
CA LEU A 699 9.81 -57.96 -8.48
C LEU A 699 9.42 -59.23 -9.27
N ALA A 700 9.58 -60.43 -8.71
CA ALA A 700 9.19 -61.67 -9.35
C ALA A 700 7.99 -62.38 -8.69
N ALA A 701 7.53 -61.92 -7.51
CA ALA A 701 6.48 -62.59 -6.73
C ALA A 701 5.53 -61.63 -6.01
N PRO A 702 4.71 -60.85 -6.75
CA PRO A 702 3.73 -59.94 -6.17
C PRO A 702 2.64 -60.69 -5.38
N GLN A 703 2.27 -60.19 -4.20
CA GLN A 703 1.26 -60.83 -3.34
C GLN A 703 -0.13 -60.19 -3.49
N TYR A 704 -1.18 -61.00 -3.31
CA TYR A 704 -2.56 -60.49 -3.21
C TYR A 704 -2.76 -59.78 -1.87
N CYS A 705 -2.90 -58.46 -1.92
CA CYS A 705 -3.02 -57.66 -0.72
C CYS A 705 -4.43 -57.72 -0.14
N ARG A 706 -4.52 -58.20 1.10
CA ARG A 706 -5.74 -58.20 1.89
C ARG A 706 -6.01 -56.79 2.42
N LEU A 707 -7.21 -56.52 2.93
CA LEU A 707 -7.63 -55.21 3.47
C LEU A 707 -6.78 -54.68 4.66
N ALA A 708 -5.88 -55.50 5.24
CA ALA A 708 -5.02 -55.11 6.34
C ALA A 708 -3.62 -54.68 5.85
N ALA A 709 -3.10 -53.58 6.40
CA ALA A 709 -1.82 -53.00 6.00
C ALA A 709 -0.65 -53.98 6.21
N PRO A 710 0.25 -54.14 5.23
CA PRO A 710 1.46 -54.95 5.39
C PRO A 710 2.37 -54.40 6.48
N THR A 711 2.81 -55.25 7.40
CA THR A 711 3.68 -54.91 8.54
C THR A 711 5.18 -55.03 8.22
N ALA A 712 5.55 -55.51 7.02
CA ALA A 712 6.93 -55.66 6.58
C ALA A 712 7.40 -54.45 5.73
N ASN A 713 8.72 -54.19 5.77
CA ASN A 713 9.37 -53.05 5.09
C ASN A 713 9.53 -53.24 3.56
N THR A 714 9.25 -54.44 3.04
CA THR A 714 9.43 -54.83 1.63
C THR A 714 8.22 -55.66 1.16
N TYR A 715 7.29 -55.07 0.40
CA TYR A 715 6.15 -55.77 -0.19
C TYR A 715 5.75 -55.16 -1.54
N TRP A 716 5.13 -55.97 -2.42
CA TRP A 716 4.57 -55.57 -3.72
C TRP A 716 3.13 -56.11 -3.84
N CYS A 717 2.16 -55.23 -4.12
CA CYS A 717 0.74 -55.56 -4.32
C CYS A 717 0.31 -55.44 -5.79
N TRP A 718 -0.62 -56.31 -6.22
CA TRP A 718 -1.30 -56.21 -7.53
C TRP A 718 -2.41 -55.14 -7.61
N ASP A 719 -2.78 -54.53 -6.48
CA ASP A 719 -3.87 -53.54 -6.44
C ASP A 719 -3.28 -52.12 -6.40
N PRO A 720 -3.52 -51.28 -7.42
CA PRO A 720 -3.09 -49.87 -7.40
C PRO A 720 -3.69 -49.07 -6.23
N ILE A 721 -4.74 -49.58 -5.56
CA ILE A 721 -5.47 -48.90 -4.49
C ILE A 721 -4.79 -49.01 -3.10
N GLN A 722 -3.81 -49.90 -2.90
CA GLN A 722 -3.10 -50.00 -1.60
C GLN A 722 -1.70 -49.33 -1.58
N LYS A 723 -1.71 -48.00 -1.73
CA LYS A 723 -0.82 -46.93 -1.17
C LYS A 723 0.67 -47.20 -0.88
N ARG A 724 1.52 -46.19 -1.14
CA ARG A 724 2.54 -45.61 -0.20
C ARG A 724 3.35 -44.44 -0.79
N ARG A 725 3.38 -43.29 -0.09
CA ARG A 725 3.88 -41.94 -0.48
C ARG A 725 5.40 -41.74 -0.52
N GLY A 726 5.92 -40.93 -1.47
CA GLY A 726 7.21 -40.28 -1.35
C GLY A 726 8.11 -40.13 -2.59
N LEU A 727 8.17 -38.94 -3.20
CA LEU A 727 9.21 -38.39 -4.09
C LEU A 727 9.27 -36.85 -4.03
N ARG A 728 10.49 -36.26 -4.05
CA ARG A 728 10.78 -34.82 -4.00
C ARG A 728 10.05 -34.03 -5.10
N PHE A 729 9.07 -33.22 -4.71
CA PHE A 729 8.58 -32.08 -5.48
C PHE A 729 8.02 -31.03 -4.51
N GLY A 730 8.27 -29.75 -4.74
CA GLY A 730 7.62 -28.63 -4.03
C GLY A 730 6.18 -28.38 -4.48
N ASP A 731 5.53 -29.39 -5.08
CA ASP A 731 4.40 -29.26 -6.00
C ASP A 731 3.17 -30.07 -5.53
N VAL A 732 1.99 -29.71 -6.04
CA VAL A 732 0.80 -30.59 -6.01
C VAL A 732 0.92 -31.61 -7.16
N ALA A 733 1.05 -32.89 -6.83
CA ALA A 733 1.07 -33.99 -7.79
C ALA A 733 -0.32 -34.65 -7.93
N GLN A 734 -0.81 -34.86 -9.16
CA GLN A 734 -2.07 -35.57 -9.40
C GLN A 734 -1.86 -36.80 -10.29
N PRO A 735 -1.80 -38.02 -9.72
CA PRO A 735 -1.68 -39.24 -10.51
C PRO A 735 -3.03 -39.55 -11.17
N ILE A 736 -2.98 -39.94 -12.44
CA ILE A 736 -4.15 -40.42 -13.18
C ILE A 736 -4.06 -41.94 -13.26
N TYR A 737 -5.13 -42.64 -12.85
CA TYR A 737 -5.24 -44.09 -13.00
C TYR A 737 -6.60 -44.57 -13.51
N TYR A 738 -6.59 -45.72 -14.20
CA TYR A 738 -7.71 -46.43 -14.79
C TYR A 738 -8.06 -47.63 -13.89
N SER A 739 -9.33 -47.77 -13.51
CA SER A 739 -9.82 -48.90 -12.69
C SER A 739 -10.96 -49.60 -13.40
N VAL A 740 -10.87 -50.93 -13.51
CA VAL A 740 -11.90 -51.77 -14.13
C VAL A 740 -12.90 -52.37 -13.13
N LEU A 741 -12.70 -52.15 -11.82
CA LEU A 741 -13.58 -52.70 -10.77
C LEU A 741 -14.57 -51.65 -10.28
N LEU A 742 -15.85 -51.91 -10.51
CA LEU A 742 -16.99 -51.14 -10.03
C LEU A 742 -16.95 -50.98 -8.50
N GLY A 743 -16.58 -49.78 -8.03
CA GLY A 743 -17.17 -49.21 -6.81
C GLY A 743 -16.49 -49.41 -5.44
N ASN A 744 -15.17 -49.60 -5.33
CA ASN A 744 -14.55 -49.61 -3.99
C ASN A 744 -13.16 -48.94 -3.93
N ASN A 745 -13.14 -47.61 -3.80
CA ASN A 745 -11.92 -46.85 -3.53
C ASN A 745 -11.64 -46.91 -2.01
N GLY A 746 -10.64 -47.69 -1.58
CA GLY A 746 -10.24 -47.78 -0.18
C GLY A 746 -9.75 -46.44 0.41
N PRO A 747 -9.81 -46.23 1.75
CA PRO A 747 -9.28 -45.02 2.41
C PRO A 747 -7.77 -44.91 2.19
N ASP A 748 -7.14 -43.73 2.41
CA ASP A 748 -5.73 -43.27 2.21
C ASP A 748 -4.77 -43.57 3.43
N VAL A 749 -3.47 -43.92 3.26
CA VAL A 749 -2.45 -44.18 4.34
C VAL A 749 -0.99 -43.99 3.84
N ASP A 750 -0.17 -43.30 4.64
CA ASP A 750 1.10 -42.64 4.25
C ASP A 750 2.38 -43.29 4.82
N SER A 751 3.54 -43.25 4.10
CA SER A 751 4.91 -43.14 4.68
C SER A 751 6.11 -43.11 3.67
N VAL A 752 6.98 -42.09 3.83
CA VAL A 752 8.44 -41.90 3.51
C VAL A 752 8.91 -41.38 2.11
N PRO A 753 9.73 -40.31 1.98
CA PRO A 753 10.17 -39.67 0.70
C PRO A 753 11.24 -40.42 -0.15
N LEU A 754 11.38 -40.04 -1.45
CA LEU A 754 12.43 -40.40 -2.44
C LEU A 754 12.99 -39.14 -3.17
N PRO A 755 14.10 -39.22 -3.92
CA PRO A 755 14.70 -38.11 -4.69
C PRO A 755 14.13 -37.84 -6.09
N ALA A 756 14.25 -36.61 -6.59
CA ALA A 756 13.71 -36.11 -7.87
C ALA A 756 14.22 -36.91 -9.07
N PHE A 757 13.32 -37.29 -9.98
CA PHE A 757 13.67 -38.07 -11.17
C PHE A 757 14.16 -37.18 -12.30
N THR A 758 15.36 -37.46 -12.78
CA THR A 758 15.95 -36.91 -14.02
C THR A 758 15.37 -37.57 -15.29
N SER A 759 14.40 -38.46 -15.14
CA SER A 759 13.85 -39.33 -16.19
C SER A 759 12.38 -39.00 -16.52
N MET A 760 12.03 -37.72 -16.69
CA MET A 760 10.68 -37.23 -17.07
C MET A 760 10.79 -36.19 -18.20
N ASP A 761 9.89 -36.25 -19.17
CA ASP A 761 9.82 -35.28 -20.27
C ASP A 761 8.73 -34.24 -20.00
N LEU A 762 9.13 -32.98 -19.83
CA LEU A 762 8.20 -31.87 -19.61
C LEU A 762 7.53 -31.44 -20.91
N GLN A 763 6.22 -31.34 -20.88
CA GLN A 763 5.42 -30.85 -22.00
C GLN A 763 5.49 -29.32 -22.07
N ASP A 764 5.96 -28.77 -23.19
CA ASP A 764 6.10 -27.34 -23.42
C ASP A 764 4.88 -26.72 -24.15
N VAL A 765 4.03 -27.52 -24.79
CA VAL A 765 2.89 -27.07 -25.64
C VAL A 765 1.60 -26.67 -24.90
N GLY A 766 1.63 -26.50 -23.59
CA GLY A 766 0.45 -26.17 -22.78
C GLY A 766 -0.14 -24.77 -23.01
N GLU A 767 -1.47 -24.68 -23.01
CA GLU A 767 -2.24 -23.44 -23.20
C GLU A 767 -2.88 -22.95 -21.89
N ASN A 768 -2.64 -21.68 -21.55
CA ASN A 768 -3.21 -21.01 -20.36
C ASN A 768 -4.61 -20.45 -20.65
N LYS A 769 -5.65 -21.25 -20.44
CA LYS A 769 -7.05 -20.84 -20.63
C LYS A 769 -7.48 -19.71 -19.68
N PHE A 770 -6.84 -19.59 -18.52
CA PHE A 770 -7.07 -18.51 -17.57
C PHE A 770 -6.82 -17.11 -18.14
N ASN A 771 -5.88 -16.99 -19.09
CA ASN A 771 -5.45 -15.71 -19.66
C ASN A 771 -6.34 -15.23 -20.83
N ILE A 772 -7.38 -15.99 -21.20
CA ILE A 772 -8.31 -15.59 -22.26
C ILE A 772 -9.26 -14.50 -21.74
N PRO A 773 -9.34 -13.31 -22.36
CA PRO A 773 -10.24 -12.24 -21.91
C PRO A 773 -11.71 -12.67 -21.81
N GLY A 774 -12.43 -12.11 -20.84
CA GLY A 774 -13.85 -12.41 -20.59
C GLY A 774 -14.08 -13.46 -19.49
N PRO A 775 -15.32 -13.91 -19.30
CA PRO A 775 -15.68 -14.87 -18.24
C PRO A 775 -14.94 -16.20 -18.41
N LEU A 776 -14.50 -16.78 -17.29
CA LEU A 776 -13.89 -18.11 -17.32
C LEU A 776 -14.87 -19.18 -17.81
N GLN A 777 -14.40 -20.00 -18.76
CA GLN A 777 -15.16 -21.11 -19.31
C GLN A 777 -15.36 -22.21 -18.27
N ASP A 778 -16.53 -22.86 -18.32
CA ASP A 778 -16.80 -24.01 -17.47
C ASP A 778 -15.79 -25.12 -17.71
N CYS A 779 -15.47 -25.87 -16.66
CA CYS A 779 -14.62 -27.03 -16.77
C CYS A 779 -15.26 -28.03 -17.75
N PRO A 780 -14.59 -28.37 -18.87
CA PRO A 780 -15.18 -29.26 -19.85
C PRO A 780 -15.46 -30.64 -19.25
N ALA A 781 -16.59 -31.25 -19.61
CA ALA A 781 -16.84 -32.65 -19.33
C ALA A 781 -15.79 -33.54 -20.05
N GLN A 782 -15.59 -34.76 -19.54
CA GLN A 782 -14.95 -35.78 -20.38
C GLN A 782 -15.81 -36.00 -21.62
N PRO A 783 -15.20 -36.20 -22.80
CA PRO A 783 -15.96 -36.54 -24.00
C PRO A 783 -16.87 -37.75 -23.73
N ILE A 784 -18.08 -37.73 -24.29
CA ILE A 784 -19.14 -38.72 -23.99
C ILE A 784 -19.21 -39.75 -25.12
N SER A 785 -18.06 -40.26 -25.54
CA SER A 785 -17.82 -40.95 -26.82
C SER A 785 -17.46 -40.01 -27.96
N THR A 786 -16.19 -40.09 -28.36
CA THR A 786 -15.83 -39.87 -29.76
C THR A 786 -15.58 -41.25 -30.35
N THR A 787 -16.28 -41.61 -31.43
CA THR A 787 -15.73 -42.63 -32.34
C THR A 787 -14.39 -42.10 -32.79
N ALA A 788 -13.31 -42.69 -32.29
CA ALA A 788 -11.96 -42.39 -32.77
C ALA A 788 -12.00 -42.43 -34.30
N SER A 789 -11.57 -41.34 -34.93
CA SER A 789 -11.34 -41.28 -36.37
C SER A 789 -10.43 -42.44 -36.79
N GLU A 790 -10.48 -42.86 -38.05
CA GLU A 790 -9.57 -43.91 -38.54
C GLU A 790 -8.10 -43.57 -38.29
N ALA A 791 -7.75 -42.28 -38.30
CA ALA A 791 -6.42 -41.80 -37.95
C ALA A 791 -6.08 -42.04 -36.46
N GLU A 792 -7.02 -41.79 -35.55
CA GLU A 792 -6.85 -42.02 -34.10
C GLU A 792 -6.83 -43.51 -33.73
N LYS A 793 -7.59 -44.35 -34.46
CA LYS A 793 -7.53 -45.82 -34.31
C LYS A 793 -6.20 -46.36 -34.82
N LYS A 794 -5.80 -45.97 -36.04
CA LYS A 794 -4.50 -46.34 -36.62
C LYS A 794 -3.33 -45.88 -35.75
N ARG A 795 -3.48 -44.75 -35.05
CA ARG A 795 -2.53 -44.27 -34.05
C ARG A 795 -2.44 -45.19 -32.84
N PHE A 796 -3.58 -45.61 -32.27
CA PHE A 796 -3.60 -46.60 -31.18
C PHE A 796 -2.94 -47.90 -31.61
N ASP A 797 -3.28 -48.39 -32.81
CA ASP A 797 -2.70 -49.63 -33.36
C ASP A 797 -1.18 -49.50 -33.56
N LEU A 798 -0.68 -48.39 -34.11
CA LEU A 798 0.76 -48.12 -34.28
C LEU A 798 1.50 -48.00 -32.93
N GLN A 799 0.86 -47.40 -31.91
CA GLN A 799 1.44 -47.31 -30.57
C GLN A 799 1.54 -48.69 -29.90
N GLN A 800 0.51 -49.53 -30.05
CA GLN A 800 0.55 -50.91 -29.57
C GLN A 800 1.60 -51.74 -30.33
N GLU A 801 1.69 -51.56 -31.65
CA GLU A 801 2.65 -52.28 -32.50
C GLU A 801 4.12 -51.90 -32.17
N LEU A 802 4.40 -50.62 -31.88
CA LEU A 802 5.71 -50.17 -31.38
C LEU A 802 6.07 -50.81 -30.03
N ILE A 803 5.11 -50.88 -29.11
CA ILE A 803 5.30 -51.54 -27.80
C ILE A 803 5.59 -53.04 -28.00
N GLU A 804 4.79 -53.72 -28.84
CA GLU A 804 4.96 -55.15 -29.11
C GLU A 804 6.33 -55.45 -29.75
N ILE A 805 6.78 -54.62 -30.68
CA ILE A 805 8.10 -54.74 -31.32
C ILE A 805 9.24 -54.56 -30.29
N GLU A 806 9.12 -53.58 -29.38
CA GLU A 806 10.14 -53.29 -28.37
C GLU A 806 10.15 -54.32 -27.22
N GLU A 807 8.99 -54.80 -26.77
CA GLU A 807 8.89 -55.90 -25.80
C GLU A 807 9.53 -57.17 -26.35
N TRP A 808 9.34 -57.44 -27.65
CA TRP A 808 10.04 -58.53 -28.34
C TRP A 808 11.54 -58.29 -28.39
N ALA A 809 12.02 -57.13 -28.83
CA ALA A 809 13.45 -56.80 -28.92
C ALA A 809 14.19 -56.95 -27.57
N GLY A 810 13.57 -56.50 -26.47
CA GLY A 810 14.11 -56.64 -25.11
C GLY A 810 14.19 -58.09 -24.63
N TRP A 811 13.33 -58.99 -25.13
CA TRP A 811 13.36 -60.43 -24.82
C TRP A 811 14.45 -61.21 -25.56
N ILE A 812 14.86 -60.76 -26.75
CA ILE A 812 15.84 -61.47 -27.62
C ILE A 812 17.27 -60.96 -27.47
N GLY A 813 17.51 -59.89 -26.70
CA GLY A 813 18.85 -59.35 -26.45
C GLY A 813 19.58 -58.88 -27.72
N LEU A 814 18.83 -58.40 -28.72
CA LEU A 814 19.42 -57.85 -29.93
C LEU A 814 19.96 -56.44 -29.62
N PRO A 815 21.15 -56.07 -30.16
CA PRO A 815 21.69 -54.74 -29.97
C PRO A 815 20.82 -53.69 -30.66
N ASP A 816 20.61 -52.56 -29.97
CA ASP A 816 19.97 -51.36 -30.51
C ASP A 816 20.73 -50.87 -31.76
N GLU A 817 20.20 -51.14 -32.95
CA GLU A 817 20.54 -50.39 -34.16
C GLU A 817 19.30 -49.66 -34.69
N PRO A 818 19.47 -48.49 -35.34
CA PRO A 818 18.51 -47.39 -35.36
C PRO A 818 17.22 -47.63 -36.16
#